data_AF-A0A444HMU1-F1
#
_entry.id   AF-A0A444HMU1-F1
#
_cell.length_a   1.000
_cell.length_b   1.000
_cell.length_c   1.000
_cell.angle_alpha   90.00
_cell.angle_beta   90.00
_cell.angle_gamma   90.00
#
_symmetry.space_group_name_H-M   'P 1'
#
loop_
_entity.id
_entity.type
_entity.pdbx_description
1 polymer ?
#
loop_
_entity_poly.entity_id
_entity_poly.type
_entity_poly.pdbx_seq_one_letter_code
_entity_poly.pdbx_strand_id
1 'polypeptide(L)'
;MSSIFDVGVMSRRSLLGGLAATSALVLLHPFSARASANQAHLRLMETTDIHVNVFPYDYYADKPNDTMGLSRTGTIIDGIRAEAVNSLLIDNGDVLQGNPMGDYMAYQHGMKDGDVHPVIKAMNTLGYTVGTLGNHEFNYGLDFMFKVLSGANFPFVCANLTKGQLASDPKQDDLFFKPYIIVEKQIRDGAGNESPVKIGFIGFVPPQIMLWDIKNLEGKAQTRDIVEAAKAWVPAMKEAGADIVIALSHSGIDGSAPSEKMENASLHLAAVDGIDAIFTGHQHLVFPGPKSWDGVTNADPVKGTLHGKPAVMAGFWGSHLGLIDLLLEKDGNSWKIVDFTSEARPIYHRDDKKKVVADYADKKEVVEAAKAEHEATLTYVRTPVGKTSAPLYSYFALVADDPSVQVVSQAQTWYIKQMLADTKFKDLPVLSAAAPFKAGGRGGADYYTDVPAGDIAIKNVADLYLYPNTVQAVAITGAQVKNWLEMSAGMFNHIEAGSKDAALLNNDFPSYNFDVIDGVTYQIDLSQPPKYDSSGKPINPDANRIQNLAFNGKPIDPAQKFVVVSNNYRAGGGGNFPEITADKVIFQAPDTNRDVIVRYIHDQGTINPSADANWTFKPLPGTTATFESGPKARQFLAEVKSVKIEDAGEGADGFSKFRLVL
;
A
#
# COMPACT_ATOMS: atom_id res chain seq x y z
N MET A 1 -60.47 -16.18 8.29
CA MET A 1 -59.90 -16.82 7.08
C MET A 1 -59.60 -15.69 6.11
N SER A 2 -58.40 -15.42 5.59
CA SER A 2 -57.15 -16.16 5.46
C SER A 2 -56.01 -15.15 5.28
N SER A 3 -54.89 -15.42 5.96
CA SER A 3 -53.53 -14.86 5.80
C SER A 3 -53.08 -14.91 4.32
N ILE A 4 -52.61 -13.82 3.69
CA ILE A 4 -51.22 -13.28 3.65
C ILE A 4 -50.16 -14.38 3.46
N PHE A 5 -49.63 -14.48 2.25
CA PHE A 5 -48.30 -15.02 1.96
C PHE A 5 -47.39 -13.85 1.61
N ASP A 6 -46.57 -13.47 2.59
CA ASP A 6 -45.44 -12.58 2.43
C ASP A 6 -44.24 -13.44 2.06
N VAL A 7 -43.80 -13.38 0.80
CA VAL A 7 -42.62 -14.11 0.33
C VAL A 7 -41.40 -13.27 0.68
N GLY A 8 -40.89 -13.48 1.90
CA GLY A 8 -39.68 -12.84 2.37
C GLY A 8 -38.48 -13.10 1.45
N VAL A 9 -37.76 -12.03 1.10
CA VAL A 9 -36.49 -12.09 0.37
C VAL A 9 -35.46 -12.78 1.28
N MET A 10 -35.22 -14.07 1.05
CA MET A 10 -34.09 -14.77 1.68
C MET A 10 -32.79 -14.20 1.15
N SER A 11 -31.93 -13.68 2.03
CA SER A 11 -30.58 -13.28 1.64
C SER A 11 -29.73 -14.51 1.33
N ARG A 12 -28.76 -14.41 0.41
CA ARG A 12 -27.83 -15.50 0.05
C ARG A 12 -27.14 -16.14 1.28
N ARG A 13 -26.98 -15.38 2.37
CA ARG A 13 -26.36 -15.84 3.63
C ARG A 13 -27.18 -16.87 4.41
N SER A 14 -28.52 -16.81 4.35
CA SER A 14 -29.36 -17.72 5.15
C SER A 14 -29.44 -19.13 4.56
N LEU A 15 -29.06 -19.32 3.29
CA LEU A 15 -29.09 -20.64 2.64
C LEU A 15 -27.84 -21.49 2.94
N LEU A 16 -26.70 -20.85 3.25
CA LEU A 16 -25.39 -21.53 3.38
C LEU A 16 -25.07 -22.02 4.80
N GLY A 17 -25.80 -21.58 5.83
CA GLY A 17 -25.53 -21.96 7.22
C GLY A 17 -26.01 -23.36 7.65
N GLY A 18 -26.66 -24.13 6.77
CA GLY A 18 -27.47 -25.29 7.17
C GLY A 18 -27.10 -26.67 6.61
N LEU A 19 -26.12 -26.82 5.73
CA LEU A 19 -25.84 -28.12 5.08
C LEU A 19 -24.37 -28.50 5.17
N ALA A 20 -24.04 -29.28 6.19
CA ALA A 20 -22.81 -30.06 6.23
C ALA A 20 -22.96 -31.27 5.30
N ALA A 21 -22.09 -31.34 4.28
CA ALA A 21 -21.82 -32.47 3.38
C ALA A 21 -22.99 -32.99 2.52
N THR A 22 -23.30 -32.30 1.42
CA THR A 22 -23.84 -32.87 0.16
C THR A 22 -23.80 -31.78 -0.91
N SER A 23 -23.15 -32.04 -2.05
CA SER A 23 -23.12 -31.24 -3.29
C SER A 23 -23.52 -29.76 -3.16
N ALA A 24 -22.56 -28.85 -2.95
CA ALA A 24 -22.85 -27.42 -2.94
C ALA A 24 -23.59 -27.04 -4.24
N LEU A 25 -24.84 -26.62 -4.13
CA LEU A 25 -25.63 -26.17 -5.26
C LEU A 25 -24.97 -24.90 -5.81
N VAL A 26 -24.27 -24.99 -6.93
CA VAL A 26 -23.71 -23.83 -7.61
C VAL A 26 -24.88 -22.99 -8.13
N LEU A 27 -25.13 -21.85 -7.49
CA LEU A 27 -26.12 -20.89 -7.95
C LEU A 27 -25.52 -20.09 -9.11
N LEU A 28 -25.99 -20.35 -10.32
CA LEU A 28 -25.62 -19.58 -11.51
C LEU A 28 -25.95 -18.09 -11.31
N HIS A 29 -25.08 -17.24 -11.86
CA HIS A 29 -25.33 -15.79 -11.94
C HIS A 29 -26.67 -15.53 -12.68
N PRO A 30 -27.46 -14.50 -12.32
CA PRO A 30 -28.72 -14.20 -12.99
C PRO A 30 -28.61 -14.05 -14.50
N PHE A 31 -27.51 -13.49 -15.02
CA PHE A 31 -27.26 -13.44 -16.46
C PHE A 31 -27.08 -14.84 -17.07
N SER A 32 -26.30 -15.73 -16.43
CA SER A 32 -26.21 -17.14 -16.87
C SER A 32 -27.57 -17.84 -16.87
N ALA A 33 -28.37 -17.61 -15.81
CA ALA A 33 -29.62 -18.32 -15.59
C ALA A 33 -30.78 -17.83 -16.49
N ARG A 34 -30.70 -16.59 -16.99
CA ARG A 34 -31.80 -15.92 -17.71
C ARG A 34 -31.44 -15.48 -19.13
N ALA A 35 -30.21 -15.75 -19.59
CA ALA A 35 -29.78 -15.40 -20.94
C ALA A 35 -30.75 -16.00 -21.98
N SER A 36 -31.23 -15.16 -22.89
CA SER A 36 -32.02 -15.59 -24.05
C SER A 36 -31.17 -16.34 -25.07
N ALA A 37 -31.81 -16.93 -26.09
CA ALA A 37 -31.12 -17.70 -27.14
C ALA A 37 -30.06 -16.90 -27.91
N ASN A 38 -30.20 -15.59 -28.02
CA ASN A 38 -29.25 -14.68 -28.67
C ASN A 38 -28.38 -13.91 -27.66
N GLN A 39 -28.41 -14.29 -26.38
CA GLN A 39 -27.67 -13.62 -25.32
C GLN A 39 -26.68 -14.57 -24.66
N ALA A 40 -25.56 -14.04 -24.19
CA ALA A 40 -24.53 -14.80 -23.50
C ALA A 40 -24.03 -14.04 -22.28
N HIS A 41 -23.79 -14.75 -21.19
CA HIS A 41 -23.15 -14.20 -20.01
C HIS A 41 -21.63 -14.39 -20.10
N LEU A 42 -20.88 -13.29 -20.06
CA LEU A 42 -19.42 -13.29 -20.00
C LEU A 42 -18.94 -12.64 -18.69
N ARG A 43 -18.25 -13.42 -17.86
CA ARG A 43 -17.58 -12.94 -16.65
C ARG A 43 -16.11 -12.63 -16.92
N LEU A 44 -15.69 -11.43 -16.55
CA LEU A 44 -14.30 -11.02 -16.52
C LEU A 44 -13.87 -10.95 -15.05
N MET A 45 -12.79 -11.65 -14.70
CA MET A 45 -12.27 -11.70 -13.33
C MET A 45 -10.87 -11.11 -13.28
N GLU A 46 -10.57 -10.37 -12.22
CA GLU A 46 -9.35 -9.60 -12.09
C GLU A 46 -8.66 -9.83 -10.75
N THR A 47 -7.34 -10.01 -10.81
CA THR A 47 -6.41 -9.72 -9.72
C THR A 47 -5.60 -8.47 -10.03
N THR A 48 -5.20 -7.74 -9.00
CA THR A 48 -4.31 -6.57 -9.10
C THR A 48 -3.48 -6.50 -7.83
N ASP A 49 -2.29 -5.88 -7.91
CA ASP A 49 -1.48 -5.53 -6.74
C ASP A 49 -1.19 -6.76 -5.85
N ILE A 50 -0.89 -7.91 -6.49
CA ILE A 50 -0.62 -9.17 -5.77
C ILE A 50 0.64 -9.04 -4.90
N HIS A 51 1.64 -8.28 -5.36
CA HIS A 51 2.87 -8.00 -4.61
C HIS A 51 3.55 -9.27 -4.04
N VAL A 52 3.60 -10.33 -4.84
CA VAL A 52 4.19 -11.63 -4.45
C VAL A 52 3.50 -12.28 -3.23
N ASN A 53 2.30 -11.84 -2.83
CA ASN A 53 1.53 -12.47 -1.76
C ASN A 53 0.86 -13.75 -2.26
N VAL A 54 1.67 -14.77 -2.52
CA VAL A 54 1.23 -16.09 -2.96
C VAL A 54 0.56 -16.86 -1.83
N PHE A 55 1.10 -16.73 -0.62
CA PHE A 55 0.67 -17.43 0.60
C PHE A 55 -0.07 -16.49 1.55
N PRO A 56 -0.99 -17.00 2.39
CA PRO A 56 -1.64 -16.24 3.46
C PRO A 56 -0.68 -16.06 4.64
N TYR A 57 0.45 -15.37 4.40
CA TYR A 57 1.55 -15.26 5.35
C TYR A 57 2.17 -13.87 5.31
N ASP A 58 2.24 -13.22 6.47
CA ASP A 58 2.96 -11.96 6.65
C ASP A 58 4.42 -12.28 7.03
N TYR A 59 5.31 -12.21 6.05
CA TYR A 59 6.73 -12.50 6.25
C TYR A 59 7.45 -11.47 7.13
N TYR A 60 6.96 -10.23 7.19
CA TYR A 60 7.52 -9.22 8.08
C TYR A 60 7.16 -9.56 9.53
N ALA A 61 5.91 -9.95 9.79
CA ALA A 61 5.46 -10.36 11.12
C ALA A 61 5.79 -11.83 11.48
N ASP A 62 6.39 -12.59 10.55
CA ASP A 62 6.71 -14.03 10.68
C ASP A 62 5.51 -14.86 11.19
N LYS A 63 4.31 -14.61 10.63
CA LYS A 63 3.07 -15.31 11.02
C LYS A 63 2.04 -15.44 9.90
N PRO A 64 1.11 -16.42 9.99
CA PRO A 64 -0.03 -16.50 9.08
C PRO A 64 -0.90 -15.24 9.08
N ASN A 65 -1.45 -14.89 7.92
CA ASN A 65 -2.38 -13.79 7.77
C ASN A 65 -3.54 -14.17 6.84
N ASP A 66 -4.73 -14.26 7.43
CA ASP A 66 -5.90 -14.81 6.75
C ASP A 66 -6.60 -13.86 5.78
N THR A 67 -6.18 -12.59 5.71
CA THR A 67 -6.84 -11.57 4.87
C THR A 67 -6.26 -11.46 3.46
N MET A 68 -5.31 -12.31 3.09
CA MET A 68 -4.54 -12.21 1.84
C MET A 68 -4.12 -13.59 1.32
N GLY A 69 -3.49 -13.61 0.14
CA GLY A 69 -2.85 -14.79 -0.42
C GLY A 69 -3.53 -15.28 -1.69
N LEU A 70 -2.78 -15.29 -2.80
CA LEU A 70 -3.21 -15.82 -4.09
C LEU A 70 -3.65 -17.29 -4.00
N SER A 71 -3.11 -18.07 -3.06
CA SER A 71 -3.56 -19.44 -2.80
C SER A 71 -5.04 -19.52 -2.45
N ARG A 72 -5.58 -18.58 -1.67
CA ARG A 72 -6.99 -18.52 -1.30
C ARG A 72 -7.83 -17.91 -2.41
N THR A 73 -7.29 -16.88 -3.07
CA THR A 73 -7.88 -16.34 -4.30
C THR A 73 -8.06 -17.44 -5.35
N GLY A 74 -7.10 -18.36 -5.46
CA GLY A 74 -7.16 -19.53 -6.34
C GLY A 74 -8.36 -20.42 -6.08
N THR A 75 -8.73 -20.62 -4.81
CA THR A 75 -9.90 -21.42 -4.42
C THR A 75 -11.21 -20.72 -4.81
N ILE A 76 -11.32 -19.41 -4.55
CA ILE A 76 -12.53 -18.66 -4.90
C ILE A 76 -12.70 -18.52 -6.43
N ILE A 77 -11.61 -18.45 -7.21
CA ILE A 77 -11.65 -18.40 -8.68
C ILE A 77 -12.44 -19.57 -9.26
N ASP A 78 -12.23 -20.81 -8.79
CA ASP A 78 -12.93 -21.98 -9.34
C ASP A 78 -14.44 -21.91 -9.06
N GLY A 79 -14.82 -21.53 -7.84
CA GLY A 79 -16.23 -21.37 -7.46
C GLY A 79 -16.91 -20.25 -8.26
N ILE A 80 -16.25 -19.11 -8.40
CA ILE A 80 -16.74 -17.96 -9.17
C ILE A 80 -16.84 -18.28 -10.66
N ARG A 81 -15.90 -19.04 -11.22
CA ARG A 81 -15.97 -19.53 -12.60
C ARG A 81 -17.22 -20.38 -12.81
N ALA A 82 -17.55 -21.25 -11.86
CA ALA A 82 -18.71 -22.14 -11.96
C ALA A 82 -20.06 -21.39 -11.91
N GLU A 83 -20.11 -20.16 -11.39
CA GLU A 83 -21.31 -19.31 -11.41
C GLU A 83 -21.61 -18.73 -12.81
N ALA A 84 -20.61 -18.71 -13.71
CA ALA A 84 -20.70 -18.11 -15.04
C ALA A 84 -20.54 -19.17 -16.16
N VAL A 85 -21.33 -19.05 -17.22
CA VAL A 85 -21.20 -19.95 -18.39
C VAL A 85 -19.88 -19.71 -19.13
N ASN A 86 -19.48 -18.44 -19.24
CA ASN A 86 -18.24 -18.04 -19.89
C ASN A 86 -17.44 -17.16 -18.94
N SER A 87 -16.14 -17.41 -18.81
CA SER A 87 -15.27 -16.58 -17.98
C SER A 87 -13.86 -16.42 -18.54
N LEU A 88 -13.19 -15.34 -18.14
CA LEU A 88 -11.77 -15.06 -18.35
C LEU A 88 -11.18 -14.53 -17.04
N LEU A 89 -9.93 -14.87 -16.77
CA LEU A 89 -9.15 -14.37 -15.63
C LEU A 89 -8.03 -13.49 -16.16
N ILE A 90 -7.79 -12.36 -15.53
CA ILE A 90 -6.93 -11.29 -16.00
C ILE A 90 -6.13 -10.75 -14.81
N ASP A 91 -4.93 -10.25 -15.05
CA ASP A 91 -4.15 -9.55 -14.04
C ASP A 91 -3.92 -8.08 -14.44
N ASN A 92 -4.03 -7.18 -13.47
CA ASN A 92 -3.92 -5.75 -13.68
C ASN A 92 -2.60 -5.16 -13.16
N GLY A 93 -1.53 -5.94 -13.01
CA GLY A 93 -0.17 -5.44 -12.69
C GLY A 93 0.19 -5.48 -11.20
N ASP A 94 1.43 -5.10 -10.88
CA ASP A 94 2.06 -5.16 -9.56
C ASP A 94 2.11 -6.58 -8.96
N VAL A 95 2.74 -7.48 -9.72
CA VAL A 95 2.93 -8.88 -9.30
C VAL A 95 4.32 -9.12 -8.71
N LEU A 96 5.31 -8.28 -9.03
CA LEU A 96 6.73 -8.62 -8.88
C LEU A 96 7.41 -8.21 -7.56
N GLN A 97 7.10 -7.04 -7.01
CA GLN A 97 7.68 -6.52 -5.76
C GLN A 97 6.59 -6.39 -4.69
N GLY A 98 6.93 -6.47 -3.40
CA GLY A 98 6.09 -5.96 -2.32
C GLY A 98 6.02 -6.82 -1.06
N ASN A 99 6.60 -8.01 -1.06
CA ASN A 99 6.95 -8.74 0.16
C ASN A 99 8.35 -9.38 0.05
N PRO A 100 8.90 -9.92 1.15
CA PRO A 100 10.28 -10.44 1.20
C PRO A 100 10.58 -11.58 0.22
N MET A 101 9.56 -12.29 -0.31
CA MET A 101 9.78 -13.32 -1.33
C MET A 101 10.30 -12.69 -2.63
N GLY A 102 9.76 -11.54 -3.05
CA GLY A 102 10.24 -10.82 -4.22
C GLY A 102 11.69 -10.39 -4.05
N ASP A 103 12.02 -9.79 -2.91
CA ASP A 103 13.38 -9.33 -2.60
C ASP A 103 14.37 -10.49 -2.52
N TYR A 104 13.98 -11.61 -1.91
CA TYR A 104 14.80 -12.83 -1.86
C TYR A 104 15.16 -13.31 -3.25
N MET A 105 14.18 -13.37 -4.16
CA MET A 105 14.38 -13.80 -5.54
C MET A 105 15.26 -12.82 -6.32
N ALA A 106 15.07 -11.52 -6.14
CA ALA A 106 15.81 -10.49 -6.87
C ALA A 106 17.27 -10.35 -6.42
N TYR A 107 17.52 -10.32 -5.11
CA TYR A 107 18.83 -9.91 -4.58
C TYR A 107 19.70 -11.06 -4.08
N GLN A 108 19.12 -12.15 -3.55
CA GLN A 108 19.90 -13.21 -2.91
C GLN A 108 19.89 -14.52 -3.69
N HIS A 109 18.72 -14.99 -4.12
CA HIS A 109 18.62 -16.24 -4.86
C HIS A 109 19.02 -16.05 -6.32
N GLY A 110 18.56 -14.95 -6.92
CA GLY A 110 18.61 -14.72 -8.36
C GLY A 110 17.68 -15.66 -9.12
N MET A 111 17.69 -15.53 -10.45
CA MET A 111 17.01 -16.43 -11.37
C MET A 111 17.98 -16.82 -12.48
N LYS A 112 18.08 -18.10 -12.81
CA LYS A 112 18.79 -18.62 -13.99
C LYS A 112 17.86 -18.63 -15.20
N ASP A 113 18.42 -18.80 -16.39
CA ASP A 113 17.62 -18.87 -17.61
C ASP A 113 16.76 -20.14 -17.59
N GLY A 114 15.47 -19.99 -17.84
CA GLY A 114 14.48 -21.06 -17.72
C GLY A 114 13.85 -21.21 -16.33
N ASP A 115 14.34 -20.48 -15.32
CA ASP A 115 13.64 -20.41 -14.02
C ASP A 115 12.34 -19.59 -14.16
N VAL A 116 11.33 -19.96 -13.40
CA VAL A 116 10.04 -19.24 -13.32
C VAL A 116 9.92 -18.63 -11.94
N HIS A 117 9.57 -17.34 -11.84
CA HIS A 117 9.40 -16.68 -10.56
C HIS A 117 8.24 -17.31 -9.76
N PRO A 118 8.31 -17.46 -8.42
CA PRO A 118 7.27 -18.13 -7.63
C PRO A 118 5.86 -17.54 -7.83
N VAL A 119 5.73 -16.22 -7.97
CA VAL A 119 4.43 -15.59 -8.26
C VAL A 119 3.87 -16.06 -9.61
N ILE A 120 4.72 -16.16 -10.64
CA ILE A 120 4.33 -16.61 -11.98
C ILE A 120 4.06 -18.12 -11.99
N LYS A 121 4.84 -18.92 -11.25
CA LYS A 121 4.53 -20.35 -11.04
C LYS A 121 3.11 -20.52 -10.48
N ALA A 122 2.77 -19.75 -9.44
CA ALA A 122 1.44 -19.74 -8.85
C ALA A 122 0.36 -19.30 -9.85
N MET A 123 0.55 -18.16 -10.53
CA MET A 123 -0.41 -17.64 -11.53
C MET A 123 -0.63 -18.60 -12.69
N ASN A 124 0.42 -19.28 -13.16
CA ASN A 124 0.32 -20.28 -14.23
C ASN A 124 -0.62 -21.44 -13.89
N THR A 125 -0.88 -21.73 -12.61
CA THR A 125 -1.85 -22.76 -12.20
C THR A 125 -3.31 -22.32 -12.30
N LEU A 126 -3.56 -21.02 -12.46
CA LEU A 126 -4.89 -20.41 -12.37
C LEU A 126 -5.52 -20.10 -13.73
N GLY A 127 -4.77 -20.17 -14.83
CA GLY A 127 -5.30 -19.95 -16.18
C GLY A 127 -5.67 -18.48 -16.46
N TYR A 128 -4.71 -17.57 -16.24
CA TYR A 128 -4.82 -16.19 -16.70
C TYR A 128 -4.83 -16.11 -18.22
N THR A 129 -5.56 -15.12 -18.74
CA THR A 129 -5.74 -14.87 -20.18
C THR A 129 -4.74 -13.83 -20.67
N VAL A 130 -4.52 -12.77 -19.88
CA VAL A 130 -3.62 -11.66 -20.19
C VAL A 130 -3.30 -10.91 -18.88
N GLY A 131 -2.14 -10.29 -18.83
CA GLY A 131 -1.75 -9.33 -17.79
C GLY A 131 -1.36 -7.97 -18.36
N THR A 132 -1.28 -6.95 -17.51
CA THR A 132 -0.58 -5.68 -17.79
C THR A 132 0.55 -5.48 -16.79
N LEU A 133 1.26 -4.36 -16.92
CA LEU A 133 2.29 -3.93 -15.97
C LEU A 133 1.72 -2.88 -15.02
N GLY A 134 2.14 -2.95 -13.78
CA GLY A 134 2.12 -1.89 -12.80
C GLY A 134 3.51 -1.29 -12.56
N ASN A 135 3.60 -0.36 -11.61
CA ASN A 135 4.85 0.34 -11.33
C ASN A 135 5.90 -0.54 -10.64
N HIS A 136 5.49 -1.56 -9.90
CA HIS A 136 6.39 -2.43 -9.15
C HIS A 136 7.08 -3.49 -10.02
N GLU A 137 6.71 -3.63 -11.29
CA GLU A 137 7.44 -4.45 -12.25
C GLU A 137 8.86 -3.93 -12.52
N PHE A 138 9.16 -2.65 -12.28
CA PHE A 138 10.44 -2.02 -12.64
C PHE A 138 11.46 -1.94 -11.50
N ASN A 139 11.07 -2.23 -10.26
CA ASN A 139 11.91 -1.98 -9.07
C ASN A 139 13.24 -2.72 -9.07
N TYR A 140 13.29 -3.89 -9.70
CA TYR A 140 14.48 -4.72 -9.82
C TYR A 140 15.18 -4.57 -11.19
N GLY A 141 14.75 -3.62 -12.02
CA GLY A 141 15.29 -3.35 -13.35
C GLY A 141 14.61 -4.15 -14.47
N LEU A 142 14.74 -3.62 -15.70
CA LEU A 142 14.11 -4.18 -16.91
C LEU A 142 14.52 -5.63 -17.19
N ASP A 143 15.78 -5.99 -16.97
CA ASP A 143 16.27 -7.35 -17.25
C ASP A 143 15.58 -8.38 -16.35
N PHE A 144 15.45 -8.08 -15.05
CA PHE A 144 14.77 -8.96 -14.11
C PHE A 144 13.26 -9.02 -14.39
N MET A 145 12.64 -7.88 -14.69
CA MET A 145 11.24 -7.81 -15.13
C MET A 145 11.00 -8.76 -16.31
N PHE A 146 11.73 -8.58 -17.42
CA PHE A 146 11.55 -9.43 -18.61
C PHE A 146 11.80 -10.91 -18.31
N LYS A 147 12.80 -11.22 -17.48
CA LYS A 147 13.06 -12.59 -17.06
C LYS A 147 11.88 -13.21 -16.32
N VAL A 148 11.27 -12.48 -15.39
CA VAL A 148 10.12 -12.96 -14.63
C VAL A 148 8.90 -13.13 -15.54
N LEU A 149 8.55 -12.11 -16.32
CA LEU A 149 7.36 -12.13 -17.18
C LEU A 149 7.46 -13.18 -18.30
N SER A 150 8.68 -13.52 -18.74
CA SER A 150 8.90 -14.58 -19.75
C SER A 150 8.47 -15.98 -19.28
N GLY A 151 8.36 -16.19 -17.96
CA GLY A 151 7.89 -17.46 -17.39
C GLY A 151 6.37 -17.62 -17.38
N ALA A 152 5.61 -16.61 -17.81
CA ALA A 152 4.15 -16.64 -17.78
C ALA A 152 3.58 -17.41 -18.99
N ASN A 153 2.55 -18.23 -18.73
CA ASN A 153 1.80 -18.94 -19.78
C ASN A 153 0.74 -18.07 -20.47
N PHE A 154 0.75 -16.76 -20.19
CA PHE A 154 -0.16 -15.76 -20.70
C PHE A 154 0.62 -14.51 -21.10
N PRO A 155 0.16 -13.77 -22.13
CA PRO A 155 0.84 -12.57 -22.60
C PRO A 155 0.65 -11.39 -21.64
N PHE A 156 1.61 -10.47 -21.68
CA PHE A 156 1.47 -9.12 -21.11
C PHE A 156 1.28 -8.07 -22.22
N VAL A 157 0.45 -7.07 -21.96
CA VAL A 157 0.21 -5.92 -22.85
C VAL A 157 0.52 -4.61 -22.13
N CYS A 158 1.05 -3.62 -22.84
CA CYS A 158 1.25 -2.27 -22.32
C CYS A 158 1.38 -1.29 -23.49
N ALA A 159 0.47 -0.32 -23.58
CA ALA A 159 0.31 0.58 -24.71
C ALA A 159 1.08 1.90 -24.57
N ASN A 160 1.60 2.20 -23.38
CA ASN A 160 2.23 3.50 -23.08
C ASN A 160 3.67 3.40 -22.58
N LEU A 161 4.33 2.25 -22.72
CA LEU A 161 5.74 2.03 -22.34
C LEU A 161 6.63 1.80 -23.56
N THR A 162 7.54 2.73 -23.80
CA THR A 162 8.38 2.78 -25.00
C THR A 162 9.86 2.53 -24.71
N LYS A 163 10.58 2.03 -25.71
CA LYS A 163 12.04 1.97 -25.78
C LYS A 163 12.55 3.32 -26.25
N GLY A 164 13.34 3.99 -25.42
CA GLY A 164 13.89 5.29 -25.80
C GLY A 164 12.83 6.40 -25.88
N GLN A 165 12.85 7.21 -26.93
CA GLN A 165 12.06 8.45 -27.02
C GLN A 165 10.67 8.24 -27.64
N LEU A 166 9.71 9.06 -27.22
CA LEU A 166 8.35 9.07 -27.78
C LEU A 166 8.37 9.54 -29.25
N ALA A 167 7.63 8.84 -30.10
CA ALA A 167 7.37 9.28 -31.46
C ALA A 167 6.33 10.42 -31.48
N SER A 168 6.23 11.14 -32.60
CA SER A 168 5.20 12.17 -32.78
C SER A 168 3.78 11.58 -32.89
N ASP A 169 3.66 10.35 -33.42
CA ASP A 169 2.42 9.58 -33.47
C ASP A 169 2.51 8.46 -32.43
N PRO A 170 1.59 8.38 -31.44
CA PRO A 170 1.58 7.30 -30.46
C PRO A 170 1.60 5.89 -31.05
N LYS A 171 1.06 5.68 -32.25
CA LYS A 171 1.07 4.36 -32.90
C LYS A 171 2.44 3.96 -33.46
N GLN A 172 3.38 4.90 -33.52
CA GLN A 172 4.75 4.69 -34.00
C GLN A 172 5.76 4.63 -32.86
N ASP A 173 5.31 4.66 -31.60
CA ASP A 173 6.17 4.40 -30.46
C ASP A 173 6.80 3.01 -30.57
N ASP A 174 8.12 2.92 -30.34
CA ASP A 174 8.81 1.63 -30.25
C ASP A 174 8.51 1.00 -28.89
N LEU A 175 7.37 0.31 -28.78
CA LEU A 175 6.90 -0.25 -27.51
C LEU A 175 7.75 -1.44 -27.04
N PHE A 176 7.89 -1.59 -25.72
CA PHE A 176 8.47 -2.79 -25.10
C PHE A 176 7.53 -4.01 -25.21
N PHE A 177 6.22 -3.77 -25.17
CA PHE A 177 5.18 -4.79 -25.21
C PHE A 177 4.21 -4.50 -26.36
N LYS A 178 3.40 -5.50 -26.74
CA LYS A 178 2.26 -5.21 -27.61
C LYS A 178 1.32 -4.25 -26.88
N PRO A 179 0.76 -3.22 -27.55
CA PRO A 179 -0.15 -2.29 -26.89
C PRO A 179 -1.42 -2.99 -26.42
N TYR A 180 -1.90 -3.94 -27.22
CA TYR A 180 -3.09 -4.73 -26.96
C TYR A 180 -3.00 -6.13 -27.58
N ILE A 181 -3.94 -6.98 -27.20
CA ILE A 181 -4.27 -8.23 -27.90
C ILE A 181 -5.79 -8.31 -28.13
N ILE A 182 -6.21 -9.08 -29.12
CA ILE A 182 -7.62 -9.45 -29.31
C ILE A 182 -7.72 -10.96 -29.11
N VAL A 183 -8.47 -11.36 -28.08
CA VAL A 183 -8.74 -12.76 -27.76
C VAL A 183 -10.06 -13.15 -28.41
N GLU A 184 -10.00 -14.10 -29.34
CA GLU A 184 -11.20 -14.75 -29.87
C GLU A 184 -11.59 -15.90 -28.94
N LYS A 185 -12.72 -15.76 -28.25
CA LYS A 185 -13.24 -16.77 -27.31
C LYS A 185 -14.53 -17.35 -27.87
N GLN A 186 -14.62 -18.69 -27.95
CA GLN A 186 -15.90 -19.33 -28.15
C GLN A 186 -16.72 -19.19 -26.86
N ILE A 187 -17.87 -18.52 -26.97
CA ILE A 187 -18.81 -18.33 -25.86
C ILE A 187 -20.12 -19.04 -26.14
N ARG A 188 -20.71 -19.57 -25.09
CA ARG A 188 -22.00 -20.25 -25.13
C ARG A 188 -23.13 -19.30 -24.77
N ASP A 189 -24.16 -19.27 -25.62
CA ASP A 189 -25.38 -18.48 -25.42
C ASP A 189 -26.43 -19.21 -24.54
N GLY A 190 -27.54 -18.54 -24.24
CA GLY A 190 -28.63 -19.09 -23.43
C GLY A 190 -29.35 -20.30 -24.03
N ALA A 191 -29.22 -20.55 -25.33
CA ALA A 191 -29.71 -21.76 -25.99
C ALA A 191 -28.65 -22.88 -26.03
N GLY A 192 -27.42 -22.60 -25.58
CA GLY A 192 -26.31 -23.54 -25.56
C GLY A 192 -25.50 -23.58 -26.85
N ASN A 193 -25.73 -22.69 -27.83
CA ASN A 193 -24.92 -22.63 -29.03
C ASN A 193 -23.61 -21.89 -28.75
N GLU A 194 -22.56 -22.25 -29.47
CA GLU A 194 -21.26 -21.58 -29.37
C GLU A 194 -21.06 -20.61 -30.53
N SER A 195 -20.48 -19.45 -30.24
CA SER A 195 -20.09 -18.46 -31.25
C SER A 195 -18.86 -17.68 -30.76
N PRO A 196 -17.99 -17.24 -31.66
CA PRO A 196 -16.83 -16.45 -31.26
C PRO A 196 -17.27 -15.06 -30.81
N VAL A 197 -16.58 -14.53 -29.81
CA VAL A 197 -16.54 -13.11 -29.44
C VAL A 197 -15.08 -12.66 -29.45
N LYS A 198 -14.82 -11.46 -29.98
CA LYS A 198 -13.49 -10.86 -30.04
C LYS A 198 -13.34 -9.81 -28.96
N ILE A 199 -12.56 -10.13 -27.94
CA ILE A 199 -12.35 -9.26 -26.77
C ILE A 199 -10.96 -8.66 -26.85
N GLY A 200 -10.88 -7.35 -27.05
CA GLY A 200 -9.64 -6.59 -27.02
C GLY A 200 -9.23 -6.26 -25.59
N PHE A 201 -7.98 -6.50 -25.24
CA PHE A 201 -7.37 -6.10 -23.96
C PHE A 201 -6.20 -5.16 -24.24
N ILE A 202 -6.26 -3.95 -23.68
CA ILE A 202 -5.23 -2.91 -23.80
C ILE A 202 -4.71 -2.54 -22.41
N GLY A 203 -3.38 -2.51 -22.24
CA GLY A 203 -2.74 -2.33 -20.94
C GLY A 203 -2.09 -0.95 -20.76
N PHE A 204 -2.06 -0.45 -19.52
CA PHE A 204 -1.44 0.83 -19.18
C PHE A 204 -0.74 0.76 -17.83
N VAL A 205 0.34 1.54 -17.71
CA VAL A 205 1.14 1.69 -16.48
C VAL A 205 1.26 3.18 -16.11
N PRO A 206 1.40 3.57 -14.83
CA PRO A 206 1.50 4.97 -14.44
C PRO A 206 2.74 5.62 -15.07
N PRO A 207 2.62 6.79 -15.74
CA PRO A 207 3.79 7.45 -16.33
C PRO A 207 4.89 7.79 -15.33
N GLN A 208 4.54 7.92 -14.05
CA GLN A 208 5.40 8.24 -12.92
C GLN A 208 6.50 7.22 -12.66
N ILE A 209 6.44 6.01 -13.22
CA ILE A 209 7.57 5.07 -13.16
C ILE A 209 8.88 5.69 -13.65
N MET A 210 8.81 6.67 -14.56
CA MET A 210 10.00 7.38 -15.04
C MET A 210 10.67 8.26 -13.97
N LEU A 211 9.95 8.58 -12.90
CA LEU A 211 10.45 9.28 -11.72
C LEU A 211 10.78 8.29 -10.60
N TRP A 212 9.89 7.35 -10.31
CA TRP A 212 10.04 6.40 -9.21
C TRP A 212 11.16 5.38 -9.43
N ASP A 213 11.31 4.91 -10.66
CA ASP A 213 12.29 3.90 -11.07
C ASP A 213 13.36 4.49 -12.00
N ILE A 214 13.65 5.78 -11.85
CA ILE A 214 14.59 6.50 -12.72
C ILE A 214 15.94 5.77 -12.86
N LYS A 215 16.47 5.22 -11.77
CA LYS A 215 17.73 4.45 -11.78
C LYS A 215 17.71 3.23 -12.69
N ASN A 216 16.53 2.64 -12.87
CA ASN A 216 16.31 1.45 -13.67
C ASN A 216 15.93 1.77 -15.12
N LEU A 217 15.31 2.93 -15.36
CA LEU A 217 14.65 3.29 -16.62
C LEU A 217 15.30 4.42 -17.40
N GLU A 218 16.10 5.28 -16.76
CA GLU A 218 16.75 6.42 -17.42
C GLU A 218 17.57 5.97 -18.63
N GLY A 219 17.37 6.66 -19.76
CA GLY A 219 18.02 6.36 -21.04
C GLY A 219 17.57 5.05 -21.71
N LYS A 220 16.73 4.25 -21.07
CA LYS A 220 16.25 2.94 -21.57
C LYS A 220 14.78 2.94 -21.95
N ALA A 221 13.96 3.69 -21.20
CA ALA A 221 12.51 3.73 -21.38
C ALA A 221 11.95 5.16 -21.35
N GLN A 222 10.72 5.31 -21.85
CA GLN A 222 9.85 6.46 -21.62
C GLN A 222 8.39 6.02 -21.54
N THR A 223 7.56 6.84 -20.90
CA THR A 223 6.11 6.66 -20.82
C THR A 223 5.35 7.74 -21.57
N ARG A 224 4.35 7.31 -22.33
CA ARG A 224 3.30 8.18 -22.87
C ARG A 224 2.18 8.35 -21.85
N ASP A 225 1.44 9.45 -21.99
CA ASP A 225 0.17 9.63 -21.30
C ASP A 225 -0.81 8.48 -21.60
N ILE A 226 -1.51 8.00 -20.56
CA ILE A 226 -2.43 6.85 -20.62
C ILE A 226 -3.59 7.13 -21.58
N VAL A 227 -4.23 8.29 -21.46
CA VAL A 227 -5.42 8.66 -22.24
C VAL A 227 -5.02 8.95 -23.69
N GLU A 228 -3.86 9.57 -23.92
CA GLU A 228 -3.32 9.77 -25.26
C GLU A 228 -3.06 8.44 -25.98
N ALA A 229 -2.39 7.49 -25.32
CA ALA A 229 -2.14 6.16 -25.87
C ALA A 229 -3.46 5.42 -26.18
N ALA A 230 -4.44 5.50 -25.28
CA ALA A 230 -5.76 4.89 -25.48
C ALA A 230 -6.49 5.47 -26.70
N LYS A 231 -6.53 6.79 -26.85
CA LYS A 231 -7.16 7.46 -28.00
C LYS A 231 -6.55 7.06 -29.34
N ALA A 232 -5.28 6.69 -29.35
CA ALA A 232 -4.60 6.22 -30.55
C ALA A 232 -4.87 4.75 -30.87
N TRP A 233 -4.82 3.87 -29.85
CA TRP A 233 -4.89 2.42 -30.05
C TRP A 233 -6.31 1.84 -30.05
N VAL A 234 -7.27 2.42 -29.33
CA VAL A 234 -8.65 1.91 -29.26
C VAL A 234 -9.34 1.91 -30.64
N PRO A 235 -9.22 2.96 -31.49
CA PRO A 235 -9.74 2.89 -32.85
C PRO A 235 -9.13 1.76 -33.67
N ALA A 236 -7.81 1.53 -33.57
CA ALA A 236 -7.13 0.43 -34.27
C ALA A 236 -7.63 -0.96 -33.80
N MET A 237 -7.98 -1.11 -32.51
CA MET A 237 -8.59 -2.34 -32.00
C MET A 237 -9.98 -2.58 -32.59
N LYS A 238 -10.82 -1.54 -32.67
CA LYS A 238 -12.15 -1.63 -33.29
C LYS A 238 -12.04 -1.91 -34.80
N GLU A 239 -11.10 -1.29 -35.51
CA GLU A 239 -10.79 -1.57 -36.91
C GLU A 239 -10.32 -3.03 -37.13
N ALA A 240 -9.54 -3.57 -36.19
CA ALA A 240 -9.13 -4.96 -36.17
C ALA A 240 -10.27 -5.95 -35.79
N GLY A 241 -11.46 -5.43 -35.49
CA GLY A 241 -12.68 -6.21 -35.28
C GLY A 241 -12.93 -6.62 -33.84
N ALA A 242 -12.40 -5.91 -32.84
CA ALA A 242 -12.78 -6.14 -31.45
C ALA A 242 -14.27 -5.79 -31.23
N ASP A 243 -15.05 -6.74 -30.74
CA ASP A 243 -16.44 -6.52 -30.33
C ASP A 243 -16.45 -5.66 -29.05
N ILE A 244 -15.64 -6.07 -28.07
CA ILE A 244 -15.56 -5.50 -26.74
C ILE A 244 -14.11 -5.09 -26.48
N VAL A 245 -13.89 -3.91 -25.90
CA VAL A 245 -12.55 -3.41 -25.52
C VAL A 245 -12.49 -3.20 -24.01
N ILE A 246 -11.54 -3.89 -23.37
CA ILE A 246 -11.29 -3.86 -21.94
C ILE A 246 -9.94 -3.17 -21.70
N ALA A 247 -9.95 -2.13 -20.86
CA ALA A 247 -8.74 -1.47 -20.42
C ALA A 247 -8.23 -2.10 -19.12
N LEU A 248 -6.97 -2.55 -19.13
CA LEU A 248 -6.22 -2.97 -17.96
C LEU A 248 -5.37 -1.76 -17.53
N SER A 249 -5.94 -0.96 -16.65
CA SER A 249 -5.39 0.30 -16.21
C SER A 249 -4.72 0.09 -14.86
N HIS A 250 -3.42 -0.20 -14.82
CA HIS A 250 -2.71 -0.17 -13.54
C HIS A 250 -2.52 1.30 -13.11
N SER A 251 -3.59 1.90 -12.63
CA SER A 251 -3.73 3.32 -12.33
C SER A 251 -4.99 3.48 -11.50
N GLY A 252 -5.01 4.44 -10.58
CA GLY A 252 -6.15 4.67 -9.71
C GLY A 252 -7.24 5.57 -10.28
N ILE A 253 -8.19 5.92 -9.41
CA ILE A 253 -9.33 6.78 -9.70
C ILE A 253 -9.07 8.17 -9.09
N ASP A 254 -9.09 9.20 -9.92
CA ASP A 254 -9.03 10.61 -9.51
C ASP A 254 -10.12 11.42 -10.24
N GLY A 255 -10.91 12.17 -9.47
CA GLY A 255 -11.97 13.06 -9.96
C GLY A 255 -11.50 14.47 -10.34
N SER A 256 -10.21 14.77 -10.19
CA SER A 256 -9.61 16.04 -10.58
C SER A 256 -9.67 16.25 -12.10
N ALA A 257 -9.48 17.51 -12.54
CA ALA A 257 -9.46 17.83 -13.96
C ALA A 257 -8.32 17.08 -14.68
N PRO A 258 -8.54 16.61 -15.93
CA PRO A 258 -7.53 15.87 -16.65
C PRO A 258 -6.26 16.72 -16.82
N SER A 259 -5.11 16.11 -16.59
CA SER A 259 -3.79 16.70 -16.78
C SER A 259 -2.85 15.71 -17.49
N GLU A 260 -1.76 16.22 -18.04
CA GLU A 260 -0.80 15.39 -18.76
C GLU A 260 -0.11 14.42 -17.80
N LYS A 261 -0.01 13.15 -18.21
CA LYS A 261 0.68 12.07 -17.48
C LYS A 261 0.14 11.88 -16.07
N MET A 262 -1.18 11.93 -15.89
CA MET A 262 -1.80 11.62 -14.58
C MET A 262 -1.43 10.21 -14.09
N GLU A 263 -1.09 10.12 -12.80
CA GLU A 263 -0.87 8.86 -12.10
C GLU A 263 -2.15 8.03 -12.01
N ASN A 264 -3.24 8.69 -11.62
CA ASN A 264 -4.56 8.09 -11.35
C ASN A 264 -5.55 8.51 -12.45
N ALA A 265 -5.38 7.94 -13.64
CA ALA A 265 -6.08 8.33 -14.87
C ALA A 265 -7.28 7.45 -15.21
N SER A 266 -7.62 6.42 -14.40
CA SER A 266 -8.63 5.43 -14.78
C SER A 266 -10.03 6.01 -15.02
N LEU A 267 -10.41 7.08 -14.30
CA LEU A 267 -11.67 7.80 -14.57
C LEU A 267 -11.67 8.44 -15.96
N HIS A 268 -10.60 9.15 -16.32
CA HIS A 268 -10.48 9.82 -17.62
C HIS A 268 -10.28 8.84 -18.77
N LEU A 269 -9.61 7.73 -18.51
CA LEU A 269 -9.50 6.61 -19.44
C LEU A 269 -10.87 6.02 -19.76
N ALA A 270 -11.74 5.87 -18.75
CA ALA A 270 -13.11 5.41 -18.96
C ALA A 270 -13.90 6.30 -19.94
N ALA A 271 -13.59 7.59 -20.00
CA ALA A 271 -14.24 8.52 -20.92
C ALA A 271 -13.80 8.37 -22.40
N VAL A 272 -12.78 7.55 -22.71
CA VAL A 272 -12.34 7.33 -24.09
C VAL A 272 -13.37 6.50 -24.86
N ASP A 273 -13.80 7.02 -26.01
CA ASP A 273 -14.75 6.35 -26.89
C ASP A 273 -14.21 4.99 -27.37
N GLY A 274 -15.07 3.97 -27.35
CA GLY A 274 -14.73 2.61 -27.77
C GLY A 274 -14.18 1.71 -26.67
N ILE A 275 -13.81 2.22 -25.50
CA ILE A 275 -13.58 1.40 -24.29
C ILE A 275 -14.92 1.00 -23.69
N ASP A 276 -15.07 -0.27 -23.35
CA ASP A 276 -16.33 -0.85 -22.87
C ASP A 276 -16.30 -1.17 -21.36
N ALA A 277 -15.13 -1.52 -20.81
CA ALA A 277 -14.94 -1.74 -19.36
C ALA A 277 -13.50 -1.44 -18.92
N ILE A 278 -13.29 -1.20 -17.63
CA ILE A 278 -11.97 -0.88 -17.05
C ILE A 278 -11.70 -1.72 -15.80
N PHE A 279 -10.55 -2.38 -15.76
CA PHE A 279 -9.94 -2.84 -14.51
C PHE A 279 -8.92 -1.82 -14.05
N THR A 280 -8.95 -1.48 -12.75
CA THR A 280 -8.11 -0.45 -12.11
C THR A 280 -7.35 -1.06 -10.93
N GLY A 281 -6.21 -0.47 -10.57
CA GLY A 281 -5.31 -0.98 -9.52
C GLY A 281 -4.56 0.16 -8.84
N HIS A 282 -3.32 -0.07 -8.42
CA HIS A 282 -2.33 0.93 -7.98
C HIS A 282 -2.62 1.58 -6.61
N GLN A 283 -3.88 1.94 -6.32
CA GLN A 283 -4.27 2.61 -5.08
C GLN A 283 -4.53 1.65 -3.92
N HIS A 284 -4.52 0.33 -4.16
CA HIS A 284 -4.80 -0.72 -3.16
C HIS A 284 -6.18 -0.57 -2.50
N LEU A 285 -7.14 0.06 -3.19
CA LEU A 285 -8.49 0.28 -2.70
C LEU A 285 -9.47 -0.70 -3.36
N VAL A 286 -10.70 -0.73 -2.85
CA VAL A 286 -11.75 -1.60 -3.38
C VAL A 286 -12.78 -0.76 -4.12
N PHE A 287 -13.06 -1.07 -5.38
CA PHE A 287 -14.10 -0.43 -6.19
C PHE A 287 -14.84 -1.49 -7.02
N PRO A 288 -16.18 -1.47 -7.15
CA PRO A 288 -17.12 -0.75 -6.28
C PRO A 288 -16.91 -1.14 -4.82
N GLY A 289 -17.15 -0.22 -3.89
CA GLY A 289 -16.76 -0.46 -2.52
C GLY A 289 -16.88 0.75 -1.61
N PRO A 290 -16.02 0.89 -0.59
CA PRO A 290 -16.21 1.79 0.54
C PRO A 290 -16.51 3.25 0.18
N LYS A 291 -16.98 4.01 1.19
CA LYS A 291 -17.30 5.45 1.10
C LYS A 291 -16.16 6.35 0.62
N SER A 292 -14.94 5.82 0.44
CA SER A 292 -13.79 6.55 -0.10
C SER A 292 -14.06 7.16 -1.47
N TRP A 293 -15.06 6.66 -2.20
CA TRP A 293 -15.43 7.11 -3.54
C TRP A 293 -16.67 8.00 -3.59
N ASP A 294 -17.32 8.25 -2.46
CA ASP A 294 -18.53 9.07 -2.40
C ASP A 294 -18.22 10.50 -2.87
N GLY A 295 -19.01 11.01 -3.82
CA GLY A 295 -18.89 12.37 -4.32
C GLY A 295 -17.84 12.58 -5.44
N VAL A 296 -17.13 11.53 -5.87
CA VAL A 296 -16.30 11.60 -7.07
C VAL A 296 -17.20 11.70 -8.31
N THR A 297 -17.13 12.83 -9.01
CA THR A 297 -17.99 13.08 -10.19
C THR A 297 -17.69 12.05 -11.29
N ASN A 298 -18.75 11.49 -11.91
CA ASN A 298 -18.68 10.42 -12.91
C ASN A 298 -18.20 9.06 -12.40
N ALA A 299 -17.99 8.87 -11.09
CA ALA A 299 -17.85 7.56 -10.48
C ALA A 299 -19.14 7.17 -9.74
N ASP A 300 -19.66 5.97 -10.00
CA ASP A 300 -20.75 5.37 -9.22
C ASP A 300 -20.19 4.18 -8.43
N PRO A 301 -19.87 4.35 -7.14
CA PRO A 301 -19.27 3.29 -6.33
C PRO A 301 -20.28 2.23 -5.87
N VAL A 302 -21.58 2.42 -6.13
CA VAL A 302 -22.63 1.43 -5.83
C VAL A 302 -22.84 0.52 -7.04
N LYS A 303 -22.96 1.09 -8.24
CA LYS A 303 -23.07 0.31 -9.48
C LYS A 303 -21.72 -0.21 -10.00
N GLY A 304 -20.61 0.37 -9.53
CA GLY A 304 -19.26 0.07 -10.00
C GLY A 304 -19.04 0.56 -11.41
N THR A 305 -19.21 1.87 -11.62
CA THR A 305 -18.99 2.49 -12.94
C THR A 305 -18.10 3.72 -12.90
N LEU A 306 -17.34 3.91 -13.97
CA LEU A 306 -16.60 5.13 -14.29
C LEU A 306 -17.12 5.64 -15.64
N HIS A 307 -17.61 6.88 -15.68
CA HIS A 307 -18.32 7.44 -16.85
C HIS A 307 -19.44 6.51 -17.38
N GLY A 308 -20.15 5.83 -16.47
CA GLY A 308 -21.24 4.90 -16.80
C GLY A 308 -20.80 3.54 -17.36
N LYS A 309 -19.50 3.28 -17.49
CA LYS A 309 -18.94 2.00 -17.93
C LYS A 309 -18.54 1.14 -16.72
N PRO A 310 -18.72 -0.19 -16.75
CA PRO A 310 -18.33 -1.06 -15.65
C PRO A 310 -16.84 -0.93 -15.33
N ALA A 311 -16.54 -0.81 -14.05
CA ALA A 311 -15.18 -0.77 -13.55
C ALA A 311 -15.02 -1.45 -12.19
N VAL A 312 -13.85 -2.04 -11.96
CA VAL A 312 -13.50 -2.74 -10.71
C VAL A 312 -12.04 -2.52 -10.34
N MET A 313 -11.78 -2.37 -9.03
CA MET A 313 -10.47 -2.40 -8.37
C MET A 313 -10.52 -3.49 -7.28
N ALA A 314 -9.76 -4.57 -7.43
CA ALA A 314 -9.80 -5.72 -6.51
C ALA A 314 -8.85 -5.60 -5.29
N GLY A 315 -8.76 -4.42 -4.67
CA GLY A 315 -7.92 -4.25 -3.49
C GLY A 315 -6.46 -4.52 -3.80
N PHE A 316 -5.87 -5.47 -3.06
CA PHE A 316 -4.45 -5.82 -3.14
C PHE A 316 -4.19 -7.18 -2.46
N TRP A 317 -3.01 -7.76 -2.69
CA TRP A 317 -2.47 -8.96 -2.05
C TRP A 317 -3.33 -10.22 -2.17
N GLY A 318 -4.20 -10.29 -3.18
CA GLY A 318 -5.17 -11.37 -3.34
C GLY A 318 -6.32 -11.33 -2.31
N SER A 319 -6.53 -10.20 -1.62
CA SER A 319 -7.61 -10.05 -0.63
C SER A 319 -9.02 -10.09 -1.25
N HIS A 320 -9.15 -9.72 -2.53
CA HIS A 320 -10.40 -9.74 -3.28
C HIS A 320 -10.15 -10.32 -4.69
N LEU A 321 -11.23 -10.77 -5.33
CA LEU A 321 -11.28 -11.01 -6.77
C LEU A 321 -12.27 -10.00 -7.39
N GLY A 322 -11.80 -9.25 -8.37
CA GLY A 322 -12.62 -8.30 -9.11
C GLY A 322 -13.48 -9.01 -10.14
N LEU A 323 -14.74 -8.60 -10.30
CA LEU A 323 -15.72 -9.23 -11.19
C LEU A 323 -16.47 -8.17 -12.00
N ILE A 324 -16.39 -8.28 -13.32
CA ILE A 324 -17.29 -7.60 -14.26
C ILE A 324 -18.07 -8.68 -15.01
N ASP A 325 -19.37 -8.73 -14.79
CA ASP A 325 -20.28 -9.62 -15.49
C ASP A 325 -20.98 -8.83 -16.60
N LEU A 326 -20.88 -9.31 -17.84
CA LEU A 326 -21.49 -8.70 -19.01
C LEU A 326 -22.59 -9.61 -19.55
N LEU A 327 -23.80 -9.08 -19.72
CA LEU A 327 -24.81 -9.68 -20.57
C LEU A 327 -24.58 -9.17 -21.99
N LEU A 328 -24.19 -10.08 -22.87
CA LEU A 328 -23.97 -9.79 -24.28
C LEU A 328 -25.20 -10.19 -25.08
N GLU A 329 -25.53 -9.40 -26.09
CA GLU A 329 -26.53 -9.72 -27.10
C GLU A 329 -25.85 -9.81 -28.46
N LYS A 330 -26.17 -10.87 -29.21
CA LYS A 330 -25.66 -11.08 -30.56
C LYS A 330 -26.34 -10.12 -31.53
N ASP A 331 -25.55 -9.34 -32.24
CA ASP A 331 -25.98 -8.43 -33.30
C ASP A 331 -25.24 -8.79 -34.59
N GLY A 332 -25.92 -9.52 -35.48
CA GLY A 332 -25.31 -10.14 -36.65
C GLY A 332 -24.18 -11.10 -36.28
N ASN A 333 -22.95 -10.75 -36.69
CA ASN A 333 -21.73 -11.52 -36.41
C ASN A 333 -20.92 -10.96 -35.22
N SER A 334 -21.40 -9.89 -34.59
CA SER A 334 -20.74 -9.21 -33.46
C SER A 334 -21.55 -9.33 -32.18
N TRP A 335 -20.94 -8.97 -31.06
CA TRP A 335 -21.58 -8.93 -29.75
C TRP A 335 -21.58 -7.52 -29.18
N LYS A 336 -22.69 -7.12 -28.56
CA LYS A 336 -22.81 -5.85 -27.83
C LYS A 336 -23.19 -6.11 -26.38
N ILE A 337 -22.74 -5.24 -25.48
CA ILE A 337 -23.13 -5.27 -24.07
C ILE A 337 -24.52 -4.66 -23.94
N VAL A 338 -25.44 -5.37 -23.29
CA VAL A 338 -26.82 -4.89 -23.03
C VAL A 338 -27.13 -4.72 -21.55
N ASP A 339 -26.37 -5.37 -20.67
CA ASP A 339 -26.43 -5.19 -19.21
C ASP A 339 -25.10 -5.58 -18.57
N PHE A 340 -24.84 -5.12 -17.35
CA PHE A 340 -23.64 -5.49 -16.61
C PHE A 340 -23.84 -5.46 -15.09
N THR A 341 -22.97 -6.15 -14.36
CA THR A 341 -22.76 -5.94 -12.93
C THR A 341 -21.28 -5.91 -12.59
N SER A 342 -20.91 -5.13 -11.57
CA SER A 342 -19.54 -5.02 -11.06
C SER A 342 -19.49 -5.38 -9.58
N GLU A 343 -18.50 -6.15 -9.15
CA GLU A 343 -18.30 -6.55 -7.75
C GLU A 343 -16.80 -6.75 -7.47
N ALA A 344 -16.35 -6.43 -6.26
CA ALA A 344 -15.08 -6.92 -5.72
C ALA A 344 -15.37 -7.88 -4.57
N ARG A 345 -15.11 -9.18 -4.78
CA ARG A 345 -15.50 -10.23 -3.84
C ARG A 345 -14.34 -10.61 -2.90
N PRO A 346 -14.48 -10.47 -1.57
CA PRO A 346 -13.40 -10.77 -0.64
C PRO A 346 -13.18 -12.28 -0.44
N ILE A 347 -11.98 -12.65 0.00
CA ILE A 347 -11.63 -14.03 0.41
C ILE A 347 -11.84 -14.29 1.92
N TYR A 348 -12.26 -13.28 2.66
CA TYR A 348 -12.46 -13.33 4.09
C TYR A 348 -13.59 -12.39 4.51
N HIS A 349 -14.14 -12.63 5.71
CA HIS A 349 -15.02 -11.68 6.36
C HIS A 349 -14.59 -11.44 7.81
N ARG A 350 -15.25 -10.47 8.44
CA ARG A 350 -15.17 -10.27 9.88
C ARG A 350 -16.48 -10.74 10.51
N ASP A 351 -16.38 -11.56 11.55
CA ASP A 351 -17.53 -12.01 12.32
C ASP A 351 -18.13 -10.86 13.18
N ASP A 352 -19.20 -11.15 13.93
CA ASP A 352 -19.87 -10.17 14.81
C ASP A 352 -18.94 -9.60 15.89
N LYS A 353 -17.81 -10.27 16.18
CA LYS A 353 -16.77 -9.83 17.12
C LYS A 353 -15.61 -9.11 16.42
N LYS A 354 -15.75 -8.79 15.13
CA LYS A 354 -14.74 -8.17 14.26
C LYS A 354 -13.50 -9.03 14.02
N LYS A 355 -13.55 -10.32 14.37
CA LYS A 355 -12.45 -11.26 14.14
C LYS A 355 -12.42 -11.65 12.67
N VAL A 356 -11.23 -11.70 12.09
CA VAL A 356 -11.02 -12.19 10.71
C VAL A 356 -11.33 -13.69 10.67
N VAL A 357 -12.16 -14.08 9.71
CA VAL A 357 -12.48 -15.46 9.37
C VAL A 357 -12.19 -15.64 7.89
N ALA A 358 -11.28 -16.56 7.57
CA ALA A 358 -11.04 -16.97 6.20
C ALA A 358 -12.28 -17.68 5.65
N ASP A 359 -12.76 -17.26 4.47
CA ASP A 359 -13.91 -17.91 3.82
C ASP A 359 -13.49 -19.12 3.00
N TYR A 360 -12.21 -19.18 2.62
CA TYR A 360 -11.68 -20.18 1.72
C TYR A 360 -10.36 -20.74 2.25
N ALA A 361 -10.18 -22.05 2.05
CA ALA A 361 -8.90 -22.71 2.26
C ALA A 361 -7.95 -22.44 1.08
N ASP A 362 -6.66 -22.75 1.25
CA ASP A 362 -5.66 -22.61 0.20
C ASP A 362 -5.86 -23.61 -0.94
N LYS A 363 -5.70 -23.15 -2.19
CA LYS A 363 -5.66 -24.00 -3.38
C LYS A 363 -4.34 -24.75 -3.43
N LYS A 364 -4.41 -26.08 -3.46
CA LYS A 364 -3.26 -26.96 -3.37
C LYS A 364 -2.25 -26.72 -4.49
N GLU A 365 -2.71 -26.57 -5.72
CA GLU A 365 -1.83 -26.38 -6.89
C GLU A 365 -1.01 -25.09 -6.76
N VAL A 366 -1.61 -24.01 -6.23
CA VAL A 366 -0.94 -22.73 -6.01
C VAL A 366 0.12 -22.86 -4.93
N VAL A 367 -0.22 -23.51 -3.81
CA VAL A 367 0.71 -23.74 -2.69
C VAL A 367 1.91 -24.57 -3.14
N GLU A 368 1.69 -25.71 -3.79
CA GLU A 368 2.78 -26.59 -4.21
C GLU A 368 3.67 -25.94 -5.28
N ALA A 369 3.12 -25.05 -6.12
CA ALA A 369 3.89 -24.36 -7.15
C ALA A 369 4.98 -23.42 -6.60
N ALA A 370 4.82 -22.89 -5.39
CA ALA A 370 5.73 -21.91 -4.80
C ALA A 370 6.22 -22.29 -3.38
N LYS A 371 6.01 -23.54 -2.96
CA LYS A 371 6.30 -24.01 -1.60
C LYS A 371 7.79 -23.91 -1.24
N ALA A 372 8.67 -24.31 -2.16
CA ALA A 372 10.11 -24.28 -1.93
C ALA A 372 10.60 -22.84 -1.69
N GLU A 373 10.11 -21.89 -2.49
CA GLU A 373 10.43 -20.47 -2.35
C GLU A 373 9.81 -19.89 -1.07
N HIS A 374 8.63 -20.35 -0.64
CA HIS A 374 8.06 -19.97 0.65
C HIS A 374 8.96 -20.40 1.82
N GLU A 375 9.37 -21.67 1.86
CA GLU A 375 10.25 -22.20 2.91
C GLU A 375 11.63 -21.51 2.91
N ALA A 376 12.17 -21.22 1.72
CA ALA A 376 13.40 -20.44 1.57
C ALA A 376 13.23 -18.99 2.03
N THR A 377 12.09 -18.36 1.73
CA THR A 377 11.77 -16.99 2.18
C THR A 377 11.63 -16.93 3.70
N LEU A 378 10.99 -17.93 4.34
CA LEU A 378 10.93 -18.02 5.80
C LEU A 378 12.33 -18.12 6.41
N THR A 379 13.23 -18.88 5.78
CA THR A 379 14.63 -18.95 6.19
C THR A 379 15.31 -17.59 6.02
N TYR A 380 15.09 -16.93 4.88
CA TYR A 380 15.63 -15.61 4.56
C TYR A 380 15.21 -14.53 5.56
N VAL A 381 13.92 -14.39 5.87
CA VAL A 381 13.45 -13.33 6.78
C VAL A 381 13.88 -13.52 8.24
N ARG A 382 14.28 -14.75 8.58
CA ARG A 382 14.87 -15.11 9.87
C ARG A 382 16.40 -15.03 9.85
N THR A 383 17.01 -14.91 8.67
CA THR A 383 18.45 -14.74 8.50
C THR A 383 18.81 -13.27 8.73
N PRO A 384 19.97 -13.00 9.34
CA PRO A 384 20.47 -11.63 9.47
C PRO A 384 20.68 -10.96 8.10
N VAL A 385 20.08 -9.78 7.88
CA VAL A 385 20.27 -8.92 6.70
C VAL A 385 21.30 -7.82 6.91
N GLY A 386 21.74 -7.64 8.15
CA GLY A 386 22.81 -6.75 8.52
C GLY A 386 23.11 -6.88 10.01
N LYS A 387 23.90 -5.96 10.51
CA LYS A 387 24.24 -5.88 11.94
C LYS A 387 23.90 -4.51 12.50
N THR A 388 23.61 -4.44 13.78
CA THR A 388 23.65 -3.19 14.53
C THR A 388 24.73 -3.24 15.59
N SER A 389 25.54 -2.20 15.66
CA SER A 389 26.57 -2.07 16.70
C SER A 389 26.01 -1.67 18.07
N ALA A 390 24.74 -1.26 18.14
CA ALA A 390 24.05 -0.84 19.36
C ALA A 390 22.65 -1.49 19.42
N PRO A 391 22.07 -1.74 20.61
CA PRO A 391 20.71 -2.25 20.70
C PRO A 391 19.71 -1.26 20.09
N LEU A 392 18.66 -1.78 19.44
CA LEU A 392 17.53 -1.00 18.96
C LEU A 392 16.37 -1.24 19.93
N TYR A 393 16.01 -0.21 20.68
CA TYR A 393 14.89 -0.25 21.60
C TYR A 393 14.10 1.05 21.58
N SER A 394 12.84 0.98 22.02
CA SER A 394 11.93 2.13 22.04
C SER A 394 11.41 2.48 23.45
N TYR A 395 12.01 1.91 24.51
CA TYR A 395 11.58 2.08 25.90
C TYR A 395 11.47 3.55 26.36
N PHE A 396 12.31 4.42 25.83
CA PHE A 396 12.34 5.85 26.17
C PHE A 396 11.96 6.75 25.00
N ALA A 397 11.42 6.19 23.91
CA ALA A 397 11.14 6.91 22.66
C ALA A 397 10.16 8.09 22.80
N LEU A 398 9.34 8.09 23.84
CA LEU A 398 8.42 9.19 24.15
C LEU A 398 9.03 10.28 25.03
N VAL A 399 10.23 10.09 25.59
CA VAL A 399 10.84 11.00 26.58
C VAL A 399 12.29 11.34 26.30
N ALA A 400 12.91 10.69 25.32
CA ALA A 400 14.24 10.95 24.84
C ALA A 400 14.34 10.50 23.38
N ASP A 401 15.30 11.07 22.65
CA ASP A 401 15.75 10.51 21.38
C ASP A 401 16.28 9.08 21.58
N ASP A 402 15.97 8.20 20.62
CA ASP A 402 16.13 6.76 20.78
C ASP A 402 16.54 6.05 19.47
N PRO A 403 17.24 4.90 19.57
CA PRO A 403 17.80 4.23 18.41
C PRO A 403 16.75 3.65 17.44
N SER A 404 15.53 3.33 17.91
CA SER A 404 14.49 2.75 17.05
C SER A 404 13.89 3.77 16.08
N VAL A 405 13.73 5.03 16.50
CA VAL A 405 13.28 6.11 15.62
C VAL A 405 14.45 6.59 14.73
N GLN A 406 15.67 6.64 15.28
CA GLN A 406 16.86 7.06 14.55
C GLN A 406 17.11 6.24 13.27
N VAL A 407 17.00 4.90 13.34
CA VAL A 407 17.21 4.04 12.16
C VAL A 407 16.16 4.28 11.06
N VAL A 408 14.91 4.57 11.44
CA VAL A 408 13.84 4.91 10.50
C VAL A 408 14.16 6.23 9.80
N SER A 409 14.54 7.25 10.56
CA SER A 409 14.90 8.57 10.03
C SER A 409 16.10 8.50 9.07
N GLN A 410 17.12 7.71 9.41
CA GLN A 410 18.28 7.49 8.56
C GLN A 410 17.90 6.81 7.24
N ALA A 411 17.09 5.74 7.30
CA ALA A 411 16.64 5.02 6.11
C ALA A 411 15.77 5.90 5.19
N GLN A 412 14.82 6.64 5.76
CA GLN A 412 13.98 7.60 5.03
C GLN A 412 14.83 8.68 4.36
N THR A 413 15.79 9.27 5.07
CA THR A 413 16.70 10.29 4.55
C THR A 413 17.60 9.74 3.44
N TRP A 414 18.16 8.54 3.64
CA TRP A 414 18.99 7.84 2.66
C TRP A 414 18.20 7.61 1.36
N TYR A 415 16.96 7.16 1.47
CA TYR A 415 16.12 6.88 0.32
C TYR A 415 15.70 8.16 -0.42
N ILE A 416 15.14 9.15 0.29
CA ILE A 416 14.60 10.35 -0.37
C ILE A 416 15.69 11.20 -1.05
N LYS A 417 16.91 11.25 -0.50
CA LYS A 417 18.03 11.95 -1.15
C LYS A 417 18.38 11.35 -2.49
N GLN A 418 18.28 10.02 -2.62
CA GLN A 418 18.52 9.34 -3.89
C GLN A 418 17.37 9.58 -4.88
N MET A 419 16.13 9.57 -4.40
CA MET A 419 14.95 9.78 -5.25
C MET A 419 14.84 11.22 -5.76
N LEU A 420 15.30 12.19 -4.97
CA LEU A 420 15.22 13.60 -5.33
C LEU A 420 16.40 14.12 -6.15
N ALA A 421 17.45 13.32 -6.37
CA ALA A 421 18.72 13.74 -6.96
C ALA A 421 18.57 14.52 -8.29
N ASP A 422 17.60 14.14 -9.10
CA ASP A 422 17.34 14.73 -10.43
C ASP A 422 16.07 15.59 -10.48
N THR A 423 15.51 15.92 -9.33
CA THR A 423 14.32 16.76 -9.22
C THR A 423 14.70 18.22 -8.94
N LYS A 424 13.75 19.13 -9.10
CA LYS A 424 13.89 20.53 -8.68
C LYS A 424 14.07 20.72 -7.16
N PHE A 425 13.89 19.65 -6.37
CA PHE A 425 14.00 19.67 -4.92
C PHE A 425 15.34 19.15 -4.39
N LYS A 426 16.25 18.70 -5.28
CA LYS A 426 17.55 18.10 -4.91
C LYS A 426 18.41 18.96 -3.97
N ASP A 427 18.30 20.28 -4.10
CA ASP A 427 19.11 21.25 -3.35
C ASP A 427 18.44 21.71 -2.05
N LEU A 428 17.20 21.28 -1.79
CA LEU A 428 16.52 21.59 -0.53
C LEU A 428 17.08 20.72 0.60
N PRO A 429 17.26 21.26 1.81
CA PRO A 429 17.62 20.45 2.96
C PRO A 429 16.53 19.42 3.27
N VAL A 430 16.96 18.19 3.56
CA VAL A 430 16.09 17.05 3.88
C VAL A 430 16.06 16.86 5.39
N LEU A 431 14.85 16.76 5.95
CA LEU A 431 14.54 16.35 7.31
C LEU A 431 13.69 15.07 7.28
N SER A 432 13.66 14.33 8.37
CA SER A 432 12.85 13.09 8.49
C SER A 432 11.87 13.20 9.63
N ALA A 433 10.57 12.99 9.38
CA ALA A 433 9.56 12.92 10.41
C ALA A 433 9.13 11.46 10.64
N ALA A 434 9.47 10.92 11.82
CA ALA A 434 9.21 9.53 12.20
C ALA A 434 8.60 9.47 13.61
N ALA A 435 7.70 8.51 13.82
CA ALA A 435 7.02 8.29 15.10
C ALA A 435 7.39 6.93 15.71
N PRO A 436 7.45 6.80 17.04
CA PRO A 436 7.67 5.52 17.70
C PRO A 436 6.36 4.72 17.76
N PHE A 437 6.22 3.74 16.87
CA PHE A 437 5.00 2.94 16.76
C PHE A 437 4.79 1.93 17.88
N LYS A 438 5.87 1.38 18.45
CA LYS A 438 5.84 0.48 19.60
C LYS A 438 6.49 1.18 20.80
N ALA A 439 5.72 1.95 21.56
CA ALA A 439 6.21 2.68 22.72
C ALA A 439 5.36 2.45 23.98
N GLY A 440 4.83 1.23 24.14
CA GLY A 440 3.97 0.87 25.26
C GLY A 440 2.59 1.52 25.22
N GLY A 441 2.21 2.15 26.33
CA GLY A 441 0.90 2.78 26.52
C GLY A 441 -0.25 1.79 26.36
N ARG A 442 -1.20 2.08 25.46
CA ARG A 442 -2.37 1.21 25.20
C ARG A 442 -2.00 -0.18 24.69
N GLY A 443 -0.79 -0.36 24.16
CA GLY A 443 -0.28 -1.66 23.72
C GLY A 443 0.16 -2.58 24.87
N GLY A 444 0.34 -2.05 26.08
CA GLY A 444 0.80 -2.80 27.26
C GLY A 444 2.31 -2.76 27.50
N ALA A 445 2.74 -3.32 28.64
CA ALA A 445 4.11 -3.22 29.15
C ALA A 445 5.17 -3.93 28.29
N ASP A 446 4.76 -4.87 27.44
CA ASP A 446 5.64 -5.60 26.52
C ASP A 446 5.66 -5.02 25.10
N TYR A 447 4.93 -3.93 24.85
CA TYR A 447 4.73 -3.37 23.51
C TYR A 447 5.84 -2.38 23.10
N TYR A 448 7.06 -2.89 23.02
CA TYR A 448 8.26 -2.14 22.63
C TYR A 448 9.03 -2.85 21.52
N THR A 449 9.85 -2.10 20.80
CA THR A 449 10.94 -2.66 20.00
C THR A 449 12.08 -3.00 20.96
N ASP A 450 12.64 -4.20 20.82
CA ASP A 450 13.75 -4.69 21.65
C ASP A 450 14.57 -5.69 20.82
N VAL A 451 15.58 -5.15 20.10
CA VAL A 451 16.50 -5.93 19.26
C VAL A 451 17.91 -5.72 19.82
N PRO A 452 18.58 -6.79 20.28
CA PRO A 452 19.93 -6.66 20.84
C PRO A 452 20.95 -6.24 19.78
N ALA A 453 22.09 -5.72 20.23
CA ALA A 453 23.25 -5.52 19.36
C ALA A 453 23.69 -6.84 18.70
N GLY A 454 24.18 -6.76 17.47
CA GLY A 454 24.53 -7.92 16.66
C GLY A 454 23.66 -8.03 15.43
N ASP A 455 23.24 -9.25 15.12
CA ASP A 455 22.55 -9.58 13.88
C ASP A 455 21.10 -9.03 13.86
N ILE A 456 20.72 -8.33 12.77
CA ILE A 456 19.35 -7.86 12.52
C ILE A 456 18.77 -8.67 11.35
N ALA A 457 17.66 -9.36 11.58
CA ALA A 457 16.89 -10.04 10.55
C ALA A 457 15.73 -9.18 10.03
N ILE A 458 15.15 -9.53 8.88
CA ILE A 458 14.03 -8.77 8.27
C ILE A 458 12.84 -8.68 9.22
N LYS A 459 12.53 -9.76 9.96
CA LYS A 459 11.46 -9.76 10.96
C LYS A 459 11.66 -8.69 12.05
N ASN A 460 12.90 -8.33 12.37
CA ASN A 460 13.20 -7.28 13.34
C ASN A 460 12.84 -5.89 12.80
N VAL A 461 12.84 -5.70 11.47
CA VAL A 461 12.39 -4.46 10.83
C VAL A 461 10.87 -4.26 10.98
N ALA A 462 10.09 -5.33 10.99
CA ALA A 462 8.65 -5.24 11.24
C ALA A 462 8.33 -4.76 12.66
N ASP A 463 9.19 -5.08 13.62
CA ASP A 463 9.14 -4.57 14.98
C ASP A 463 9.53 -3.09 15.07
N LEU A 464 10.34 -2.57 14.15
CA LEU A 464 10.67 -1.14 14.05
C LEU A 464 9.53 -0.34 13.39
N TYR A 465 8.92 -0.89 12.32
CA TYR A 465 7.89 -0.20 11.56
C TYR A 465 6.67 -1.11 11.36
N LEU A 466 5.59 -0.84 12.11
CA LEU A 466 4.42 -1.72 12.17
C LEU A 466 3.47 -1.61 10.97
N TYR A 467 3.41 -0.46 10.33
CA TYR A 467 2.43 -0.20 9.29
C TYR A 467 3.05 -0.35 7.90
N PRO A 468 2.32 -0.92 6.92
CA PRO A 468 2.78 -1.02 5.54
C PRO A 468 2.62 0.33 4.81
N ASN A 469 2.95 1.44 5.45
CA ASN A 469 2.86 2.76 4.84
C ASN A 469 3.97 2.96 3.82
N THR A 470 3.65 3.55 2.67
CA THR A 470 4.64 3.98 1.69
C THR A 470 5.35 5.25 2.11
N VAL A 471 6.59 5.43 1.62
CA VAL A 471 7.36 6.65 1.88
C VAL A 471 6.75 7.81 1.10
N GLN A 472 6.61 8.98 1.72
CA GLN A 472 6.22 10.21 1.02
C GLN A 472 7.05 11.37 1.53
N ALA A 473 7.22 12.41 0.71
CA ALA A 473 7.89 13.63 1.12
C ALA A 473 7.07 14.87 0.78
N VAL A 474 7.11 15.85 1.67
CA VAL A 474 6.46 17.16 1.51
C VAL A 474 7.49 18.28 1.43
N ALA A 475 7.17 19.37 0.71
CA ALA A 475 7.97 20.59 0.70
C ALA A 475 7.31 21.70 1.53
N ILE A 476 7.85 21.97 2.71
CA ILE A 476 7.27 22.88 3.70
C ILE A 476 8.27 23.94 4.19
N THR A 477 7.78 25.00 4.84
CA THR A 477 8.65 26.05 5.40
C THR A 477 9.14 25.72 6.81
N GLY A 478 10.17 26.43 7.30
CA GLY A 478 10.63 26.32 8.68
C GLY A 478 9.53 26.62 9.72
N ALA A 479 8.62 27.55 9.41
CA ALA A 479 7.43 27.79 10.24
C ALA A 479 6.51 26.57 10.34
N GLN A 480 6.33 25.85 9.22
CA GLN A 480 5.50 24.65 9.15
C GLN A 480 6.17 23.46 9.85
N VAL A 481 7.50 23.31 9.73
CA VAL A 481 8.29 22.36 10.53
C VAL A 481 8.06 22.60 12.02
N LYS A 482 8.08 23.86 12.46
CA LYS A 482 7.81 24.21 13.85
C LYS A 482 6.37 23.86 14.26
N ASN A 483 5.37 24.21 13.45
CA ASN A 483 3.96 23.89 13.77
C ASN A 483 3.70 22.37 13.83
N TRP A 484 4.38 21.58 13.00
CA TRP A 484 4.38 20.12 13.06
C TRP A 484 4.88 19.64 14.42
N LEU A 485 6.05 20.12 14.86
CA LEU A 485 6.60 19.78 16.18
C LEU A 485 5.71 20.24 17.35
N GLU A 486 5.06 21.42 17.24
CA GLU A 486 4.09 21.90 18.24
C GLU A 486 2.88 20.97 18.36
N MET A 487 2.40 20.38 17.25
CA MET A 487 1.34 19.38 17.26
C MET A 487 1.83 18.09 17.93
N SER A 488 3.03 17.61 17.58
CA SER A 488 3.62 16.42 18.21
C SER A 488 3.83 16.61 19.72
N ALA A 489 4.21 17.81 20.17
CA ALA A 489 4.36 18.13 21.59
C ALA A 489 3.04 18.04 22.40
N GLY A 490 1.89 17.81 21.76
CA GLY A 490 0.62 17.43 22.40
C GLY A 490 0.67 16.09 23.15
N MET A 491 1.70 15.27 22.91
CA MET A 491 2.01 14.05 23.68
C MET A 491 2.26 14.33 25.18
N PHE A 492 2.65 15.55 25.55
CA PHE A 492 3.01 15.88 26.92
C PHE A 492 1.96 16.73 27.63
N ASN A 493 1.71 16.44 28.91
CA ASN A 493 0.91 17.31 29.76
C ASN A 493 1.65 18.62 30.04
N HIS A 494 0.90 19.66 30.42
CA HIS A 494 1.47 20.88 30.98
C HIS A 494 2.00 20.59 32.40
N ILE A 495 3.26 20.93 32.65
CA ILE A 495 3.93 20.69 33.94
C ILE A 495 4.22 22.03 34.60
N GLU A 496 3.59 22.28 35.76
CA GLU A 496 3.84 23.50 36.53
C GLU A 496 5.24 23.46 37.17
N ALA A 497 5.94 24.60 37.15
CA ALA A 497 7.26 24.71 37.76
C ALA A 497 7.22 24.38 39.25
N GLY A 498 8.13 23.52 39.70
CA GLY A 498 8.21 23.03 41.08
C GLY A 498 7.33 21.82 41.39
N SER A 499 6.52 21.35 40.42
CA SER A 499 5.73 20.12 40.56
C SER A 499 6.61 18.93 40.94
N LYS A 500 6.05 18.04 41.76
CA LYS A 500 6.67 16.77 42.13
C LYS A 500 5.89 15.63 41.52
N ASP A 501 6.55 14.89 40.64
CA ASP A 501 6.08 13.65 40.02
C ASP A 501 4.76 13.80 39.23
N ALA A 502 4.54 14.97 38.63
CA ALA A 502 3.40 15.21 37.74
C ALA A 502 3.39 14.22 36.56
N ALA A 503 2.21 13.78 36.11
CA ALA A 503 2.12 12.85 35.00
C ALA A 503 2.63 13.50 33.70
N LEU A 504 3.67 12.93 33.09
CA LEU A 504 4.33 13.49 31.91
C LEU A 504 3.50 13.31 30.63
N LEU A 505 3.04 12.08 30.38
CA LEU A 505 2.43 11.68 29.12
C LEU A 505 0.91 11.94 29.13
N ASN A 506 0.40 12.41 27.99
CA ASN A 506 -1.01 12.58 27.72
C ASN A 506 -1.57 11.29 27.07
N ASN A 507 -2.26 10.48 27.86
CA ASN A 507 -2.79 9.17 27.42
C ASN A 507 -3.92 9.26 26.36
N ASP A 508 -4.46 10.45 26.13
CA ASP A 508 -5.44 10.70 25.07
C ASP A 508 -4.79 11.00 23.72
N PHE A 509 -3.47 11.24 23.70
CA PHE A 509 -2.70 11.51 22.49
C PHE A 509 -1.99 10.23 22.01
N PRO A 510 -2.32 9.69 20.82
CA PRO A 510 -1.70 8.46 20.34
C PRO A 510 -0.20 8.61 20.01
N SER A 511 0.61 7.59 20.31
CA SER A 511 2.07 7.62 20.06
C SER A 511 2.45 7.74 18.59
N TYR A 512 1.65 7.19 17.67
CA TYR A 512 1.86 7.35 16.23
C TYR A 512 1.60 8.80 15.73
N ASN A 513 1.09 9.68 16.59
CA ASN A 513 1.01 11.12 16.34
C ASN A 513 2.11 11.93 17.04
N PHE A 514 3.05 11.27 17.71
CA PHE A 514 4.26 11.91 18.23
C PHE A 514 5.38 11.73 17.22
N ASP A 515 5.53 12.70 16.31
CA ASP A 515 6.61 12.67 15.33
C ASP A 515 7.84 13.38 15.91
N VAL A 516 8.99 12.73 15.82
CA VAL A 516 10.30 13.33 15.98
C VAL A 516 10.77 13.77 14.61
N ILE A 517 11.32 15.00 14.50
CA ILE A 517 11.92 15.48 13.26
C ILE A 517 13.45 15.45 13.37
N ASP A 518 14.06 14.51 12.67
CA ASP A 518 15.50 14.35 12.52
C ASP A 518 16.08 15.35 11.51
N GLY A 519 17.32 15.80 11.75
CA GLY A 519 18.01 16.84 10.98
C GLY A 519 17.90 18.26 11.56
N VAL A 520 17.07 18.46 12.59
CA VAL A 520 16.98 19.70 13.37
C VAL A 520 17.19 19.41 14.85
N THR A 521 17.69 20.38 15.60
CA THR A 521 17.76 20.30 17.07
C THR A 521 16.72 21.20 17.73
N TYR A 522 16.08 20.77 18.82
CA TYR A 522 15.07 21.59 19.52
C TYR A 522 14.88 21.19 20.98
N GLN A 523 14.19 22.05 21.73
CA GLN A 523 13.78 21.79 23.11
C GLN A 523 12.26 21.90 23.26
N ILE A 524 11.67 21.05 24.10
CA ILE A 524 10.24 21.10 24.43
C ILE A 524 10.07 21.75 25.81
N ASP A 525 9.38 22.89 25.86
CA ASP A 525 9.05 23.62 27.08
C ASP A 525 7.74 23.10 27.70
N LEU A 526 7.88 22.21 28.69
CA LEU A 526 6.74 21.61 29.38
C LEU A 526 5.98 22.59 30.29
N SER A 527 6.52 23.78 30.57
CA SER A 527 5.84 24.81 31.37
C SER A 527 4.83 25.63 30.57
N GLN A 528 4.66 25.34 29.28
CA GLN A 528 3.66 25.96 28.42
C GLN A 528 2.51 24.97 28.17
N PRO A 529 1.26 25.42 28.02
CA PRO A 529 0.17 24.55 27.61
C PRO A 529 0.35 24.09 26.15
N PRO A 530 -0.30 22.99 25.72
CA PRO A 530 -0.21 22.53 24.33
C PRO A 530 -0.89 23.52 23.38
N LYS A 531 -0.28 23.79 22.23
CA LYS A 531 -0.83 24.73 21.23
C LYS A 531 -2.09 24.19 20.56
N TYR A 532 -2.08 22.92 20.21
CA TYR A 532 -3.17 22.22 19.50
C TYR A 532 -3.81 21.14 20.40
N ASP A 533 -5.08 20.84 20.14
CA ASP A 533 -5.71 19.60 20.63
C ASP A 533 -5.40 18.42 19.69
N SER A 534 -5.87 17.21 20.03
CA SER A 534 -5.62 15.99 19.25
C SER A 534 -6.26 15.99 17.85
N SER A 535 -7.13 16.96 17.55
CA SER A 535 -7.71 17.16 16.22
C SER A 535 -6.95 18.16 15.36
N GLY A 536 -5.85 18.73 15.86
CA GLY A 536 -5.08 19.77 15.17
C GLY A 536 -5.67 21.17 15.31
N LYS A 537 -6.71 21.35 16.13
CA LYS A 537 -7.32 22.66 16.35
C LYS A 537 -6.49 23.46 17.36
N PRO A 538 -6.18 24.74 17.10
CA PRO A 538 -5.47 25.58 18.06
C PRO A 538 -6.36 25.86 19.27
N ILE A 539 -5.88 25.46 20.45
CA ILE A 539 -6.53 25.71 21.76
C ILE A 539 -5.76 26.73 22.61
N ASN A 540 -4.45 26.87 22.38
CA ASN A 540 -3.61 27.89 22.99
C ASN A 540 -2.73 28.51 21.89
N PRO A 541 -3.26 29.41 21.03
CA PRO A 541 -2.57 29.87 19.82
C PRO A 541 -1.25 30.60 20.10
N ASP A 542 -1.14 31.23 21.27
CA ASP A 542 0.06 31.94 21.72
C ASP A 542 1.09 31.04 22.41
N ALA A 543 0.75 29.76 22.66
CA ALA A 543 1.68 28.80 23.23
C ALA A 543 2.80 28.46 22.24
N ASN A 544 3.99 28.26 22.79
CA ASN A 544 5.21 28.01 22.05
C ASN A 544 6.08 27.02 22.82
N ARG A 545 5.80 25.72 22.68
CA ARG A 545 6.55 24.67 23.37
C ARG A 545 7.89 24.42 22.69
N ILE A 546 7.98 24.59 21.38
CA ILE A 546 9.18 24.29 20.62
C ILE A 546 10.13 25.48 20.69
N GLN A 547 11.17 25.33 21.52
CA GLN A 547 12.20 26.32 21.79
C GLN A 547 13.51 25.92 21.13
N ASN A 548 14.36 26.92 20.84
CA ASN A 548 15.72 26.72 20.32
C ASN A 548 15.80 25.81 19.08
N LEU A 549 14.76 25.84 18.23
CA LEU A 549 14.72 25.08 16.99
C LEU A 549 15.80 25.58 16.02
N ALA A 550 16.74 24.68 15.69
CA ALA A 550 17.90 24.99 14.90
C ALA A 550 18.17 23.93 13.82
N PHE A 551 18.69 24.38 12.69
CA PHE A 551 19.17 23.55 11.58
C PHE A 551 20.66 23.85 11.36
N ASN A 552 21.51 22.82 11.32
CA ASN A 552 22.96 22.97 11.23
C ASN A 552 23.55 23.96 12.27
N GLY A 553 23.04 23.89 13.51
CA GLY A 553 23.47 24.74 14.63
C GLY A 553 23.03 26.21 14.55
N LYS A 554 22.22 26.60 13.58
CA LYS A 554 21.66 27.96 13.46
C LYS A 554 20.15 27.95 13.67
N PRO A 555 19.55 28.99 14.30
CA PRO A 555 18.11 29.11 14.40
C PRO A 555 17.44 28.95 13.03
N ILE A 556 16.36 28.18 12.97
CA ILE A 556 15.66 27.93 11.71
C ILE A 556 15.09 29.24 11.17
N ASP A 557 15.28 29.51 9.88
CA ASP A 557 14.56 30.60 9.21
C ASP A 557 13.12 30.15 8.93
N PRO A 558 12.09 30.85 9.44
CA PRO A 558 10.70 30.48 9.23
C PRO A 558 10.29 30.40 7.75
N ALA A 559 10.98 31.12 6.86
CA ALA A 559 10.71 31.14 5.42
C ALA A 559 11.53 30.09 4.64
N GLN A 560 12.59 29.54 5.21
CA GLN A 560 13.42 28.53 4.56
C GLN A 560 12.58 27.30 4.22
N LYS A 561 12.77 26.76 3.01
CA LYS A 561 12.10 25.55 2.54
C LYS A 561 12.91 24.31 2.89
N PHE A 562 12.19 23.26 3.26
CA PHE A 562 12.70 21.94 3.59
C PHE A 562 11.91 20.88 2.84
N VAL A 563 12.57 19.80 2.47
CA VAL A 563 11.90 18.52 2.21
C VAL A 563 11.79 17.78 3.52
N VAL A 564 10.58 17.37 3.89
CA VAL A 564 10.36 16.50 5.06
C VAL A 564 9.84 15.17 4.57
N VAL A 565 10.65 14.11 4.69
CA VAL A 565 10.25 12.74 4.37
C VAL A 565 9.53 12.13 5.57
N SER A 566 8.46 11.39 5.29
CA SER A 566 7.64 10.68 6.25
C SER A 566 6.91 9.54 5.54
N ASN A 567 5.64 9.32 5.85
CA ASN A 567 4.81 8.26 5.29
C ASN A 567 3.51 8.79 4.67
N ASN A 568 2.86 7.95 3.85
CA ASN A 568 1.63 8.32 3.15
C ASN A 568 0.45 8.67 4.07
N TYR A 569 0.38 8.12 5.28
CA TYR A 569 -0.64 8.51 6.26
C TYR A 569 -0.45 9.97 6.68
N ARG A 570 0.76 10.35 7.12
CA ARG A 570 1.03 11.70 7.62
C ARG A 570 1.03 12.74 6.50
N ALA A 571 1.76 12.47 5.42
CA ALA A 571 1.84 13.38 4.29
C ALA A 571 0.48 13.59 3.60
N GLY A 572 -0.39 12.58 3.65
CA GLY A 572 -1.79 12.66 3.19
C GLY A 572 -2.75 13.41 4.13
N GLY A 573 -2.28 13.96 5.26
CA GLY A 573 -3.11 14.69 6.23
C GLY A 573 -3.57 13.89 7.44
N GLY A 574 -3.10 12.66 7.60
CA GLY A 574 -3.35 11.82 8.76
C GLY A 574 -2.94 12.51 10.07
N GLY A 575 -3.70 12.25 11.13
CA GLY A 575 -3.54 12.89 12.44
C GLY A 575 -3.91 14.38 12.48
N ASN A 576 -4.41 14.95 11.37
CA ASN A 576 -4.79 16.35 11.23
C ASN A 576 -3.65 17.32 11.59
N PHE A 577 -2.44 17.00 11.13
CA PHE A 577 -1.28 17.86 11.37
C PHE A 577 -1.46 19.19 10.66
N PRO A 578 -1.39 20.33 11.37
CA PRO A 578 -1.63 21.64 10.78
C PRO A 578 -0.75 21.88 9.56
N GLU A 579 -1.38 22.26 8.44
CA GLU A 579 -0.70 22.62 7.18
C GLU A 579 0.06 21.49 6.48
N ILE A 580 -0.06 20.25 6.96
CA ILE A 580 0.50 19.05 6.33
C ILE A 580 -0.62 18.33 5.60
N THR A 581 -0.78 18.66 4.32
CA THR A 581 -1.89 18.21 3.47
C THR A 581 -1.36 17.74 2.13
N ALA A 582 -2.19 17.00 1.39
CA ALA A 582 -1.81 16.37 0.12
C ALA A 582 -1.23 17.36 -0.92
N ASP A 583 -1.61 18.65 -0.89
CA ASP A 583 -1.06 19.69 -1.78
C ASP A 583 0.42 20.04 -1.48
N LYS A 584 0.96 19.59 -0.35
CA LYS A 584 2.39 19.75 0.00
C LYS A 584 3.25 18.60 -0.49
N VAL A 585 2.64 17.49 -0.90
CA VAL A 585 3.35 16.29 -1.32
C VAL A 585 4.11 16.56 -2.60
N ILE A 586 5.41 16.32 -2.57
CA ILE A 586 6.31 16.49 -3.72
C ILE A 586 6.87 15.17 -4.24
N PHE A 587 6.71 14.11 -3.47
CA PHE A 587 7.15 12.77 -3.82
C PHE A 587 6.26 11.74 -3.14
N GLN A 588 5.77 10.79 -3.92
CA GLN A 588 5.03 9.63 -3.45
C GLN A 588 5.79 8.40 -3.88
N ALA A 589 6.38 7.67 -2.93
CA ALA A 589 7.10 6.44 -3.23
C ALA A 589 6.11 5.30 -3.42
N PRO A 590 6.39 4.37 -4.33
CA PRO A 590 5.72 3.07 -4.36
C PRO A 590 6.21 2.16 -3.22
N ASP A 591 7.45 2.36 -2.74
CA ASP A 591 8.07 1.52 -1.70
C ASP A 591 7.51 1.79 -0.29
N THR A 592 7.37 0.71 0.49
CA THR A 592 7.03 0.82 1.92
C THR A 592 8.22 1.28 2.76
N ASN A 593 7.94 1.93 3.91
CA ASN A 593 8.99 2.30 4.86
C ASN A 593 9.78 1.07 5.34
N ARG A 594 9.13 -0.11 5.43
CA ARG A 594 9.78 -1.37 5.80
C ARG A 594 10.83 -1.77 4.77
N ASP A 595 10.46 -1.74 3.49
CA ASP A 595 11.37 -2.09 2.40
C ASP A 595 12.56 -1.15 2.37
N VAL A 596 12.30 0.15 2.57
CA VAL A 596 13.35 1.17 2.65
C VAL A 596 14.30 0.92 3.82
N ILE A 597 13.81 0.53 5.00
CA ILE A 597 14.67 0.18 6.15
C ILE A 597 15.49 -1.09 5.87
N VAL A 598 14.89 -2.14 5.30
CA VAL A 598 15.62 -3.37 4.93
C VAL A 598 16.73 -3.06 3.93
N ARG A 599 16.43 -2.30 2.86
CA ARG A 599 17.40 -1.91 1.84
C ARG A 599 18.51 -1.04 2.43
N TYR A 600 18.18 -0.10 3.31
CA TYR A 600 19.17 0.71 4.02
C TYR A 600 20.11 -0.17 4.87
N ILE A 601 19.58 -1.08 5.69
CA ILE A 601 20.40 -1.97 6.52
C ILE A 601 21.32 -2.85 5.65
N HIS A 602 20.78 -3.38 4.55
CA HIS A 602 21.56 -4.19 3.61
C HIS A 602 22.68 -3.38 2.94
N ASP A 603 22.38 -2.16 2.48
CA ASP A 603 23.34 -1.24 1.84
C ASP A 603 24.46 -0.83 2.80
N GLN A 604 24.13 -0.53 4.06
CA GLN A 604 25.12 -0.15 5.07
C GLN A 604 25.90 -1.34 5.65
N GLY A 605 25.33 -2.55 5.63
CA GLY A 605 25.88 -3.77 6.20
C GLY A 605 25.88 -3.79 7.73
N THR A 606 26.53 -2.82 8.39
CA THR A 606 26.46 -2.60 9.83
C THR A 606 25.98 -1.18 10.11
N ILE A 607 24.79 -1.04 10.71
CA ILE A 607 24.24 0.24 11.12
C ILE A 607 24.67 0.58 12.55
N ASN A 608 24.76 1.88 12.85
CA ASN A 608 24.88 2.38 14.20
C ASN A 608 23.75 3.39 14.46
N PRO A 609 22.61 2.94 15.01
CA PRO A 609 21.45 3.79 15.24
C PRO A 609 21.60 4.63 16.51
N SER A 610 22.80 5.05 16.87
CA SER A 610 23.01 5.85 18.09
C SER A 610 22.20 7.14 18.00
N ALA A 611 21.31 7.34 18.97
CA ALA A 611 20.57 8.59 19.17
C ALA A 611 21.56 9.78 19.24
N ASP A 612 21.30 10.82 18.46
CA ASP A 612 22.13 12.01 18.40
C ASP A 612 21.68 13.11 19.39
N ALA A 613 20.59 12.83 20.12
CA ALA A 613 19.97 13.75 21.07
C ALA A 613 19.54 15.07 20.40
N ASN A 614 19.02 14.99 19.18
CA ASN A 614 18.46 16.12 18.45
C ASN A 614 17.40 16.88 19.28
N TRP A 615 16.66 16.22 20.16
CA TRP A 615 15.70 16.88 21.04
C TRP A 615 15.87 16.56 22.53
N THR A 616 15.45 17.51 23.37
CA THR A 616 15.40 17.36 24.84
C THR A 616 14.26 18.19 25.43
N PHE A 617 14.00 18.07 26.73
CA PHE A 617 13.13 19.00 27.44
C PHE A 617 13.91 20.25 27.85
N LYS A 618 13.27 21.41 27.79
CA LYS A 618 13.84 22.63 28.35
C LYS A 618 13.91 22.48 29.88
N PRO A 619 15.05 22.82 30.53
CA PRO A 619 15.17 22.65 31.96
C PRO A 619 14.12 23.42 32.77
N LEU A 620 13.59 22.80 33.81
CA LEU A 620 12.58 23.37 34.70
C LEU A 620 12.96 23.13 36.18
N PRO A 621 13.91 23.93 36.72
CA PRO A 621 14.58 23.63 37.98
C PRO A 621 13.64 23.31 39.13
N GLY A 622 13.96 22.23 39.85
CA GLY A 622 13.17 21.78 41.00
C GLY A 622 11.89 21.04 40.63
N THR A 623 11.70 20.69 39.37
CA THR A 623 10.50 19.99 38.88
C THR A 623 10.80 18.53 38.56
N THR A 624 9.87 17.64 38.87
CA THR A 624 9.93 16.25 38.43
C THR A 624 8.61 15.83 37.81
N ALA A 625 8.69 14.97 36.80
CA ALA A 625 7.54 14.35 36.16
C ALA A 625 7.69 12.83 36.17
N THR A 626 6.59 12.08 36.11
CA THR A 626 6.62 10.61 36.04
C THR A 626 5.95 10.09 34.80
N PHE A 627 6.48 8.98 34.28
CA PHE A 627 5.93 8.24 33.16
C PHE A 627 6.13 6.74 33.39
N GLU A 628 5.42 5.93 32.62
CA GLU A 628 5.52 4.48 32.67
C GLU A 628 6.21 3.95 31.42
N SER A 629 7.05 2.93 31.59
CA SER A 629 7.67 2.19 30.48
C SER A 629 7.76 0.70 30.80
N GLY A 630 8.16 -0.12 29.83
CA GLY A 630 8.30 -1.57 30.01
C GLY A 630 9.35 -1.92 31.07
N PRO A 631 9.22 -3.01 31.84
CA PRO A 631 10.14 -3.34 32.94
C PRO A 631 11.61 -3.46 32.54
N LYS A 632 11.88 -3.89 31.29
CA LYS A 632 13.22 -3.98 30.73
C LYS A 632 13.90 -2.62 30.53
N ALA A 633 13.15 -1.51 30.52
CA ALA A 633 13.69 -0.16 30.39
C ALA A 633 14.77 0.17 31.44
N ARG A 634 14.70 -0.45 32.63
CA ARG A 634 15.71 -0.31 33.69
C ARG A 634 17.12 -0.66 33.24
N GLN A 635 17.25 -1.59 32.29
CA GLN A 635 18.55 -2.03 31.76
C GLN A 635 19.23 -0.94 30.91
N PHE A 636 18.43 -0.04 30.33
CA PHE A 636 18.87 0.98 29.38
C PHE A 636 18.94 2.39 29.99
N LEU A 637 18.61 2.57 31.28
CA LEU A 637 18.60 3.88 31.95
C LEU A 637 19.93 4.63 31.83
N ALA A 638 21.05 3.92 31.95
CA ALA A 638 22.39 4.52 31.87
C ALA A 638 22.79 4.95 30.45
N GLU A 639 22.07 4.46 29.43
CA GLU A 639 22.33 4.80 28.01
C GLU A 639 21.67 6.13 27.62
N VAL A 640 20.60 6.54 28.32
CA VAL A 640 19.92 7.82 28.09
C VAL A 640 20.71 8.96 28.75
N LYS A 641 21.35 9.79 27.92
CA LYS A 641 22.20 10.91 28.37
C LYS A 641 21.58 12.29 28.17
N SER A 642 20.58 12.41 27.30
CA SER A 642 19.92 13.68 26.95
C SER A 642 19.05 14.24 28.07
N VAL A 643 18.57 13.36 28.96
CA VAL A 643 17.70 13.66 30.09
C VAL A 643 18.10 12.84 31.32
N LYS A 644 17.75 13.32 32.51
CA LYS A 644 17.97 12.59 33.76
C LYS A 644 16.73 11.81 34.15
N ILE A 645 16.81 10.48 34.11
CA ILE A 645 15.73 9.56 34.48
C ILE A 645 16.14 8.73 35.69
N GLU A 646 15.25 8.63 36.67
CA GLU A 646 15.40 7.84 37.89
C GLU A 646 14.35 6.72 37.92
N ASP A 647 14.69 5.55 38.45
CA ASP A 647 13.72 4.49 38.75
C ASP A 647 12.79 4.97 39.88
N ALA A 648 11.48 4.88 39.65
CA ALA A 648 10.45 5.30 40.59
C ALA A 648 9.54 4.14 41.06
N GLY A 649 9.98 2.89 40.84
CA GLY A 649 9.30 1.67 41.30
C GLY A 649 8.38 1.05 40.24
N GLU A 650 7.38 0.32 40.70
CA GLU A 650 6.42 -0.35 39.81
C GLU A 650 5.29 0.60 39.38
N GLY A 651 4.84 0.42 38.14
CA GLY A 651 3.67 1.09 37.56
C GLY A 651 2.43 0.20 37.60
N ALA A 652 1.36 0.66 36.96
CA ALA A 652 0.14 -0.14 36.77
C ALA A 652 0.34 -1.22 35.69
N ASP A 653 -0.51 -2.25 35.68
CA ASP A 653 -0.65 -3.21 34.56
C ASP A 653 0.65 -3.84 34.03
N GLY A 654 1.62 -4.06 34.92
CA GLY A 654 2.91 -4.66 34.60
C GLY A 654 3.96 -3.69 34.06
N PHE A 655 3.65 -2.39 33.98
CA PHE A 655 4.62 -1.35 33.67
C PHE A 655 5.55 -1.09 34.86
N SER A 656 6.69 -0.45 34.58
CA SER A 656 7.55 0.15 35.58
C SER A 656 7.49 1.68 35.49
N LYS A 657 7.58 2.33 36.63
CA LYS A 657 7.43 3.78 36.75
C LYS A 657 8.81 4.44 36.81
N PHE A 658 8.97 5.51 36.05
CA PHE A 658 10.20 6.28 35.97
C PHE A 658 9.93 7.74 36.29
N ARG A 659 10.92 8.42 36.86
CA ARG A 659 10.89 9.84 37.18
C ARG A 659 11.87 10.59 36.29
N LEU A 660 11.36 11.55 35.55
CA LEU A 660 12.12 12.53 34.79
C LEU A 660 12.44 13.74 35.69
N VAL A 661 13.72 14.11 35.77
CA VAL A 661 14.16 15.34 36.44
C VAL A 661 14.35 16.42 35.37
N LEU A 662 13.58 17.50 35.49
CA LEU A 662 13.53 18.61 34.54
C LEU A 662 14.43 19.77 34.98
#